data_AF-A0A842Q9M1-F1
#
_entry.id   AF-A0A842Q9M1-F1
#
_cell.length_a   1.000
_cell.length_b   1.000
_cell.length_c   1.000
_cell.angle_alpha   90.00
_cell.angle_beta   90.00
_cell.angle_gamma   90.00
#
_symmetry.space_group_name_H-M   'P 1'
#
loop_
_entity.id
_entity.type
_entity.pdbx_description
1 polymer ?
#
loop_
_entity_poly.entity_id
_entity_poly.type
_entity_poly.pdbx_seq_one_letter_code
_entity_poly.pdbx_strand_id
1 'polypeptide(L)'
;MVQWLRFHLSNQGSTARAELNRQSNSDVGVTLELNHERMMSVENCRVNGGGKPLRKILSLFFITIMLILPVQTQFVPTNQLSVEPARTVLAQEPGTRLEGENLAPHVPIYINDTTDFQSQGWPGTGTEGDPFVISDLNITYDIDQVLIRIYNVDSYFVIRDCYLGQLSVSWGIHIENVTNAAIEFVTVSSKGNGINFVNTINSTISYVDANVETPEGLNVLSSANVEIEHNRISGYGLYVRESSGIEVQYNEITDAGAIGALIYQSNGTMISSNQILRTTNFGVRLENSSFCEINGNTIEESGTNGIHLVLSEYTIIENNEIRYAGSRGIQFDSDEWIEIVGNHISNVSSHPIYTGDSANGIISGNEIMDNPSSAGVVFQTAVENFTISNNYIENTWGGIFTMSGSNVNMTGNIIEDVHNYFIAHQSIPDGLVFNNTCADSDEFGLYVTMSPRTVVSNNVVNGSGIRSIIVDRANITVSGNLVYDSPLGIQATSNANNVSVFDNQLYSIDVAIQISGDDAFVDSNQIMDCGTGIEINSGAEEADISKNDIDNVDDGIYLTGSNISASNNTIGNADYGIYIDSAVNPELEDNIIGASTIGIYIHSSTNGLFEGNNMTECGFYFSNGQSIANLNHSFAENHVNEKPVYYALNEQALGLDGADYGEIILVNCSDSSINGGVFTWSTSAFLIYHSERIDISNVHLSDLWYPVSVYQTANLTIEDSIFGGRLNTAVIYADYSDGLAVYNGSFTQLDGDAISIRNTNPYSVEQSHFSDITGSAIFTYSVSDGTIQGNDFINATYGVRFTFTYDTLVNDCVFMWNTYGIHSSSESDDNNVTFNTIHDNQYGIRMDDSFTWYIYNNTVRWNSYGVYITTTNDDQWIYNNTFALNAIYNGYDDGADYWDDRTDGGNYWGDYDGTGVHDIPGGTSVDRWPYKYVETEPIINNPQDIWYAEGSEGNKITWLPFDNNLRDWTVEIDGSLWASGAWNYNNVSVNIDGLPYGMHEAIIMVRDLDDNNVTDSVLIHVFDDTAPEIDHIPDRIAFVDGTDQMLSWEVSDLNPATYQVYVDGSELEDGTWTSGTLEVDIDGFAAGIHQFQIVITDVDGNEATDTVDVRFIEDDEGPTIDSPPDLMYVVDTTGNSIVWSPSDEYPDYYVISSNETEIKQGNWGGSRITLNVDGLDVGTHSFTLTVYDGSGQSASDSVNVTVLPTQPTTPEQPLDYLTVLLIGAAIGGTVLVIAGVLYYRREKQ
;
A
#
# COMPACT_ATOMS: atom_id res chain seq x y z
N MET A 1 16.75 -38.01 -8.46
CA MET A 1 17.56 -39.26 -8.56
C MET A 1 18.82 -38.96 -9.37
N VAL A 2 19.99 -39.50 -8.95
CA VAL A 2 21.36 -39.39 -9.50
C VAL A 2 21.58 -38.81 -10.92
N GLN A 3 22.42 -37.76 -11.02
CA GLN A 3 23.14 -37.37 -12.25
C GLN A 3 24.18 -38.44 -12.68
N TRP A 4 24.28 -38.70 -13.98
CA TRP A 4 25.36 -39.48 -14.59
C TRP A 4 26.32 -38.57 -15.40
N LEU A 5 27.62 -38.69 -15.11
CA LEU A 5 28.83 -38.27 -15.85
C LEU A 5 28.82 -37.15 -16.93
N ARG A 6 29.50 -36.03 -16.57
CA ARG A 6 30.77 -35.49 -17.15
C ARG A 6 30.95 -35.11 -18.66
N PHE A 7 31.72 -34.00 -18.81
CA PHE A 7 32.79 -33.70 -19.81
C PHE A 7 32.44 -33.06 -21.18
N HIS A 8 32.64 -31.73 -21.33
CA HIS A 8 33.81 -31.15 -22.05
C HIS A 8 33.97 -29.61 -21.89
N LEU A 9 35.19 -29.11 -22.15
CA LEU A 9 35.66 -27.71 -21.99
C LEU A 9 36.03 -27.06 -23.34
N SER A 10 36.17 -25.71 -23.35
CA SER A 10 36.77 -24.76 -24.34
C SER A 10 35.74 -23.68 -24.76
N ASN A 11 36.01 -22.40 -25.07
CA ASN A 11 37.20 -21.50 -25.19
C ASN A 11 36.65 -20.02 -25.15
N GLN A 12 37.38 -18.89 -25.00
CA GLN A 12 38.76 -18.53 -24.62
C GLN A 12 38.87 -17.00 -24.36
N GLY A 13 39.69 -16.56 -23.40
CA GLY A 13 40.22 -15.18 -23.27
C GLY A 13 39.27 -14.07 -22.76
N SER A 14 39.74 -12.94 -22.19
CA SER A 14 41.13 -12.61 -21.77
C SER A 14 41.20 -11.34 -20.90
N THR A 15 41.92 -11.45 -19.77
CA THR A 15 42.81 -10.43 -19.13
C THR A 15 42.32 -8.99 -18.85
N ALA A 16 42.30 -8.63 -17.56
CA ALA A 16 42.95 -7.41 -17.06
C ALA A 16 43.54 -7.61 -15.65
N ARG A 17 44.73 -7.03 -15.43
CA ARG A 17 45.39 -6.72 -14.13
C ARG A 17 44.84 -5.37 -13.64
N ALA A 18 44.99 -4.88 -12.41
CA ALA A 18 45.44 -5.35 -11.09
C ALA A 18 44.97 -4.27 -10.08
N GLU A 19 45.34 -4.16 -8.80
CA GLU A 19 46.30 -4.85 -7.91
C GLU A 19 45.72 -4.78 -6.46
N LEU A 20 46.45 -5.23 -5.44
CA LEU A 20 46.12 -4.97 -4.03
C LEU A 20 46.95 -3.81 -3.48
N ASN A 21 46.32 -2.93 -2.70
CA ASN A 21 47.02 -2.21 -1.64
C ASN A 21 46.25 -2.34 -0.31
N ARG A 22 46.96 -2.75 0.74
CA ARG A 22 46.46 -2.77 2.12
C ARG A 22 46.87 -1.46 2.79
N GLN A 23 45.97 -0.84 3.54
CA GLN A 23 46.36 -0.23 4.80
C GLN A 23 45.25 -0.38 5.85
N SER A 24 45.62 -0.16 7.10
CA SER A 24 44.88 -0.59 8.30
C SER A 24 44.60 0.58 9.24
N ASN A 25 43.82 0.26 10.29
CA ASN A 25 43.49 1.02 11.51
C ASN A 25 42.03 1.52 11.44
N SER A 26 41.09 1.06 12.28
CA SER A 26 41.03 0.86 13.74
C SER A 26 40.70 2.14 14.53
N ASP A 27 39.73 1.96 15.44
CA ASP A 27 39.32 2.85 16.54
C ASP A 27 38.48 4.09 16.20
N VAL A 28 37.16 3.94 16.37
CA VAL A 28 36.30 4.97 16.99
C VAL A 28 35.41 4.26 18.02
N GLY A 29 35.16 4.90 19.16
CA GLY A 29 34.15 4.48 20.13
C GLY A 29 33.45 5.68 20.77
N VAL A 30 32.42 5.38 21.56
CA VAL A 30 31.65 6.28 22.45
C VAL A 30 30.47 7.07 21.81
N THR A 31 29.28 6.51 21.98
CA THR A 31 27.95 7.13 22.32
C THR A 31 27.80 8.66 22.30
N LEU A 32 26.71 9.25 21.77
CA LEU A 32 25.39 9.36 22.45
C LEU A 32 24.21 9.81 21.54
N GLU A 33 23.03 9.88 22.14
CA GLU A 33 21.62 9.96 21.68
C GLU A 33 21.12 11.06 20.71
N LEU A 34 20.02 10.69 20.01
CA LEU A 34 18.78 11.45 19.66
C LEU A 34 18.84 12.73 18.79
N ASN A 35 18.20 12.65 17.60
CA ASN A 35 16.92 13.35 17.35
C ASN A 35 16.20 12.86 16.07
N HIS A 36 14.91 13.22 15.94
CA HIS A 36 14.07 12.96 14.75
C HIS A 36 14.50 13.85 13.57
N GLU A 37 14.40 13.34 12.33
CA GLU A 37 13.34 13.73 11.37
C GLU A 37 13.51 13.06 9.98
N ARG A 38 12.51 13.28 9.12
CA ARG A 38 12.30 12.82 7.74
C ARG A 38 13.54 12.95 6.84
N MET A 39 13.78 11.98 5.94
CA MET A 39 13.52 12.16 4.49
C MET A 39 13.88 10.96 3.59
N MET A 40 13.15 10.91 2.47
CA MET A 40 13.47 10.38 1.14
C MET A 40 13.90 8.92 0.93
N SER A 41 13.03 8.22 0.20
CA SER A 41 13.37 7.18 -0.78
C SER A 41 14.42 7.64 -1.79
N VAL A 42 15.33 6.75 -2.16
CA VAL A 42 16.22 6.89 -3.32
C VAL A 42 15.89 5.79 -4.33
N GLU A 43 15.91 6.15 -5.60
CA GLU A 43 15.27 5.39 -6.69
C GLU A 43 16.06 4.21 -7.25
N ASN A 44 15.35 3.51 -8.13
CA ASN A 44 15.75 2.37 -8.93
C ASN A 44 17.12 2.48 -9.63
N CYS A 45 17.94 1.43 -9.47
CA CYS A 45 18.93 1.04 -10.46
C CYS A 45 18.44 -0.24 -11.18
N ARG A 46 17.95 -0.11 -12.42
CA ARG A 46 17.64 -1.28 -13.27
C ARG A 46 18.93 -2.04 -13.61
N VAL A 47 19.01 -3.32 -13.24
CA VAL A 47 20.07 -4.24 -13.71
C VAL A 47 19.43 -5.54 -14.23
N ASN A 48 19.60 -5.79 -15.53
CA ASN A 48 19.24 -7.07 -16.16
C ASN A 48 20.11 -8.22 -15.63
N GLY A 49 19.50 -9.27 -15.09
CA GLY A 49 20.22 -10.50 -14.71
C GLY A 49 19.41 -11.43 -13.83
N GLY A 50 18.92 -12.54 -14.40
CA GLY A 50 18.06 -13.49 -13.68
C GLY A 50 18.76 -14.16 -12.48
N GLY A 51 18.07 -14.16 -11.34
CA GLY A 51 18.48 -14.89 -10.14
C GLY A 51 17.34 -14.95 -9.12
N LYS A 52 16.89 -16.18 -8.76
CA LYS A 52 15.84 -16.40 -7.76
C LYS A 52 16.22 -15.80 -6.40
N PRO A 53 15.41 -14.91 -5.78
CA PRO A 53 15.65 -14.47 -4.42
C PRO A 53 15.05 -15.46 -3.42
N LEU A 54 15.87 -15.88 -2.47
CA LEU A 54 15.45 -16.64 -1.28
C LEU A 54 14.81 -15.65 -0.29
N ARG A 55 13.47 -15.58 -0.20
CA ARG A 55 12.77 -14.81 0.86
C ARG A 55 11.98 -15.76 1.78
N LYS A 56 12.56 -16.06 2.94
CA LYS A 56 11.84 -16.47 4.16
C LYS A 56 12.11 -15.42 5.23
N ILE A 57 11.13 -15.18 6.10
CA ILE A 57 11.14 -14.25 7.24
C ILE A 57 10.94 -12.77 6.83
N LEU A 58 9.67 -12.41 6.55
CA LEU A 58 9.01 -11.22 7.13
C LEU A 58 7.49 -11.24 6.83
N SER A 59 6.80 -12.26 7.36
CA SER A 59 5.34 -12.41 7.30
C SER A 59 4.86 -12.87 8.68
N LEU A 60 4.85 -11.94 9.65
CA LEU A 60 4.47 -12.26 11.03
C LEU A 60 3.84 -11.08 11.78
N PHE A 61 2.91 -10.35 11.14
CA PHE A 61 2.08 -9.37 11.86
C PHE A 61 0.69 -9.11 11.24
N PHE A 62 -0.02 -10.14 10.77
CA PHE A 62 -1.46 -10.04 10.46
C PHE A 62 -2.24 -11.38 10.63
N ILE A 63 -2.08 -12.05 11.77
CA ILE A 63 -3.02 -13.11 12.21
C ILE A 63 -3.32 -12.93 13.71
N THR A 64 -4.20 -11.97 14.03
CA THR A 64 -4.87 -11.87 15.35
C THR A 64 -6.13 -11.01 15.25
N ILE A 65 -7.27 -11.65 14.97
CA ILE A 65 -8.62 -11.45 15.55
C ILE A 65 -9.57 -12.39 14.80
N MET A 66 -9.86 -13.56 15.37
CA MET A 66 -11.05 -14.39 15.11
C MET A 66 -11.23 -15.37 16.27
N LEU A 67 -11.66 -14.83 17.42
CA LEU A 67 -12.11 -15.60 18.57
C LEU A 67 -13.25 -14.84 19.26
N ILE A 68 -14.48 -15.12 18.86
CA ILE A 68 -15.69 -15.11 19.70
C ILE A 68 -16.70 -16.05 19.02
N LEU A 69 -17.35 -16.90 19.83
CA LEU A 69 -18.16 -18.04 19.41
C LEU A 69 -19.56 -17.63 18.92
N PRO A 70 -20.14 -18.37 17.96
CA PRO A 70 -21.56 -18.66 17.94
C PRO A 70 -21.85 -20.03 18.55
N VAL A 71 -22.83 -20.03 19.45
CA VAL A 71 -23.40 -21.15 20.20
C VAL A 71 -23.79 -22.33 19.29
N GLN A 72 -23.19 -23.51 19.50
CA GLN A 72 -23.72 -24.77 18.96
C GLN A 72 -25.03 -25.12 19.68
N THR A 73 -26.15 -25.09 18.96
CA THR A 73 -27.43 -25.62 19.44
C THR A 73 -27.44 -27.14 19.31
N GLN A 74 -27.45 -27.83 20.45
CA GLN A 74 -27.71 -29.27 20.49
C GLN A 74 -29.10 -29.58 19.94
N PHE A 75 -29.19 -30.48 18.96
CA PHE A 75 -30.37 -31.31 18.77
C PHE A 75 -29.98 -32.79 18.75
N VAL A 76 -30.78 -33.58 19.47
CA VAL A 76 -30.48 -34.97 19.85
C VAL A 76 -31.21 -35.93 18.91
N PRO A 77 -30.52 -36.91 18.33
CA PRO A 77 -31.08 -38.23 18.04
C PRO A 77 -30.84 -39.13 19.27
N THR A 78 -31.90 -39.78 19.74
CA THR A 78 -31.86 -40.58 20.97
C THR A 78 -31.20 -41.94 20.75
N ASN A 79 -29.93 -42.09 21.12
CA ASN A 79 -29.38 -43.41 21.40
C ASN A 79 -30.00 -43.97 22.68
N GLN A 80 -31.03 -44.81 22.53
CA GLN A 80 -31.47 -45.68 23.61
C GLN A 80 -30.42 -46.76 23.84
N LEU A 81 -29.74 -46.68 24.98
CA LEU A 81 -28.96 -47.79 25.55
C LEU A 81 -29.90 -48.95 25.90
N SER A 82 -30.13 -49.86 24.96
CA SER A 82 -30.62 -51.21 25.26
C SER A 82 -29.44 -52.08 25.70
N VAL A 83 -29.32 -52.29 27.00
CA VAL A 83 -28.45 -53.32 27.57
C VAL A 83 -29.10 -54.69 27.34
N GLU A 84 -28.43 -55.60 26.62
CA GLU A 84 -28.28 -57.04 26.92
C GLU A 84 -27.62 -57.78 25.75
N PRO A 85 -26.96 -58.94 25.97
CA PRO A 85 -25.98 -59.22 27.02
C PRO A 85 -24.62 -59.57 26.39
N ALA A 86 -23.57 -59.67 27.21
CA ALA A 86 -22.30 -60.23 26.74
C ALA A 86 -22.50 -61.71 26.34
N ARG A 87 -22.58 -61.99 25.03
CA ARG A 87 -22.56 -63.35 24.49
C ARG A 87 -21.14 -63.87 24.68
N THR A 88 -20.96 -64.79 25.64
CA THR A 88 -19.66 -65.39 25.96
C THR A 88 -19.00 -65.94 24.70
N VAL A 89 -17.83 -65.38 24.35
CA VAL A 89 -16.91 -65.98 23.39
C VAL A 89 -16.58 -67.39 23.87
N LEU A 90 -17.12 -68.40 23.17
CA LEU A 90 -16.59 -69.75 23.30
C LEU A 90 -15.30 -69.78 22.49
N ALA A 91 -14.19 -70.02 23.20
CA ALA A 91 -12.87 -69.96 22.61
C ALA A 91 -12.64 -71.11 21.63
N GLN A 92 -12.78 -70.83 20.35
CA GLN A 92 -11.90 -71.36 19.32
C GLN A 92 -11.16 -70.17 18.71
N GLU A 93 -10.00 -69.86 19.30
CA GLU A 93 -9.00 -68.95 18.70
C GLU A 93 -8.65 -69.42 17.28
N PRO A 94 -8.14 -68.54 16.40
CA PRO A 94 -7.64 -68.92 15.07
C PRO A 94 -6.39 -69.82 15.18
N GLY A 95 -6.61 -71.10 15.46
CA GLY A 95 -5.62 -72.16 15.43
C GLY A 95 -5.42 -72.71 14.02
N THR A 96 -4.30 -73.38 13.80
CA THR A 96 -4.10 -74.17 12.58
C THR A 96 -5.20 -75.21 12.45
N ARG A 97 -6.01 -75.10 11.39
CA ARG A 97 -7.00 -76.12 10.99
C ARG A 97 -6.32 -77.49 10.93
N LEU A 98 -7.05 -78.55 11.27
CA LEU A 98 -6.51 -79.89 11.16
C LEU A 98 -6.24 -80.21 9.68
N GLU A 99 -4.97 -80.39 9.32
CA GLU A 99 -4.56 -80.94 8.02
C GLU A 99 -5.39 -82.20 7.73
N GLY A 100 -5.84 -82.37 6.49
CA GLY A 100 -6.80 -83.43 6.13
C GLY A 100 -6.34 -84.86 6.47
N GLU A 101 -5.03 -85.08 6.65
CA GLU A 101 -4.45 -86.34 7.12
C GLU A 101 -4.83 -86.70 8.58
N ASN A 102 -5.27 -85.72 9.39
CA ASN A 102 -5.64 -85.88 10.80
C ASN A 102 -7.14 -86.12 11.03
N LEU A 103 -7.97 -86.03 9.97
CA LEU A 103 -9.42 -86.22 10.02
C LEU A 103 -9.82 -87.64 9.61
N ALA A 104 -11.00 -88.09 10.01
CA ALA A 104 -11.46 -89.46 9.76
C ALA A 104 -11.90 -89.64 8.28
N PRO A 105 -11.31 -90.58 7.51
CA PRO A 105 -11.70 -90.78 6.12
C PRO A 105 -13.14 -91.32 6.01
N HIS A 106 -13.97 -90.64 5.23
CA HIS A 106 -15.39 -91.00 5.03
C HIS A 106 -15.77 -91.00 3.54
N VAL A 107 -16.75 -91.83 3.17
CA VAL A 107 -17.33 -91.86 1.81
C VAL A 107 -18.19 -90.61 1.55
N PRO A 108 -18.57 -90.30 0.30
CA PRO A 108 -19.53 -89.22 0.03
C PRO A 108 -20.85 -89.41 0.81
N ILE A 109 -21.44 -88.30 1.23
CA ILE A 109 -22.64 -88.23 2.07
C ILE A 109 -23.82 -87.79 1.20
N TYR A 110 -24.94 -88.51 1.30
CA TYR A 110 -26.20 -88.17 0.64
C TYR A 110 -27.35 -88.20 1.64
N ILE A 111 -28.07 -87.08 1.76
CA ILE A 111 -29.25 -86.89 2.61
C ILE A 111 -30.36 -86.35 1.70
N ASN A 112 -31.55 -86.95 1.71
CA ASN A 112 -32.67 -86.51 0.86
C ASN A 112 -33.98 -86.27 1.63
N ASP A 113 -33.94 -86.43 2.95
CA ASP A 113 -34.98 -86.11 3.92
C ASP A 113 -34.35 -86.05 5.33
N THR A 114 -35.01 -85.39 6.28
CA THR A 114 -34.59 -85.34 7.69
C THR A 114 -34.38 -86.73 8.31
N THR A 115 -35.12 -87.76 7.87
CA THR A 115 -34.98 -89.14 8.34
C THR A 115 -33.71 -89.84 7.89
N ASP A 116 -33.03 -89.37 6.83
CA ASP A 116 -31.74 -89.94 6.40
C ASP A 116 -30.63 -89.65 7.42
N PHE A 117 -30.67 -88.49 8.10
CA PHE A 117 -29.73 -88.21 9.18
C PHE A 117 -29.83 -89.26 10.31
N GLN A 118 -31.06 -89.61 10.70
CA GLN A 118 -31.32 -90.63 11.72
C GLN A 118 -30.97 -92.04 11.24
N SER A 119 -31.25 -92.38 9.98
CA SER A 119 -31.02 -93.72 9.43
C SER A 119 -29.54 -94.03 9.22
N GLN A 120 -28.73 -93.00 8.95
CA GLN A 120 -27.27 -93.07 8.84
C GLN A 120 -26.56 -92.91 10.19
N GLY A 121 -27.27 -92.45 11.24
CA GLY A 121 -26.79 -92.42 12.62
C GLY A 121 -26.00 -91.16 13.00
N TRP A 122 -26.26 -90.03 12.35
CA TRP A 122 -25.59 -88.75 12.64
C TRP A 122 -25.97 -88.21 14.04
N PRO A 123 -25.01 -87.69 14.83
CA PRO A 123 -25.24 -87.15 16.17
C PRO A 123 -25.95 -85.78 16.14
N GLY A 124 -26.37 -85.30 17.32
CA GLY A 124 -27.14 -84.07 17.50
C GLY A 124 -26.36 -82.87 18.09
N THR A 125 -27.10 -81.77 18.27
CA THR A 125 -26.75 -80.39 18.71
C THR A 125 -26.25 -79.39 17.65
N GLY A 126 -26.67 -79.51 16.40
CA GLY A 126 -26.72 -78.41 15.42
C GLY A 126 -28.01 -77.59 15.57
N THR A 127 -28.31 -77.10 16.78
CA THR A 127 -29.64 -76.69 17.30
C THR A 127 -30.47 -75.80 16.37
N GLU A 128 -31.80 -75.99 16.24
CA GLU A 128 -32.78 -75.89 17.34
C GLU A 128 -33.22 -77.23 17.98
N GLY A 129 -32.98 -77.39 19.28
CA GLY A 129 -33.40 -78.57 20.05
C GLY A 129 -32.31 -79.61 20.25
N ASP A 130 -32.17 -80.55 19.31
CA ASP A 130 -31.03 -81.51 19.22
C ASP A 130 -30.88 -82.13 17.80
N PRO A 131 -30.78 -81.34 16.71
CA PRO A 131 -30.70 -81.85 15.34
C PRO A 131 -29.23 -81.84 14.86
N PHE A 132 -28.95 -82.15 13.59
CA PHE A 132 -27.81 -83.01 13.28
C PHE A 132 -26.45 -82.32 13.10
N VAL A 133 -25.37 -83.08 13.29
CA VAL A 133 -23.98 -82.62 13.09
C VAL A 133 -23.22 -83.63 12.21
N ILE A 134 -22.59 -83.14 11.14
CA ILE A 134 -21.56 -83.83 10.35
C ILE A 134 -20.22 -83.21 10.73
N SER A 135 -19.32 -83.95 11.38
CA SER A 135 -18.01 -83.42 11.80
C SER A 135 -16.83 -84.38 11.74
N ASP A 136 -15.62 -83.82 11.76
CA ASP A 136 -14.33 -84.50 11.90
C ASP A 136 -13.92 -85.40 10.70
N LEU A 137 -14.43 -85.10 9.49
CA LEU A 137 -14.30 -85.98 8.31
C LEU A 137 -13.31 -85.47 7.25
N ASN A 138 -12.58 -86.39 6.64
CA ASN A 138 -11.92 -86.19 5.34
C ASN A 138 -12.71 -86.96 4.26
N ILE A 139 -13.27 -86.23 3.29
CA ILE A 139 -13.93 -86.81 2.11
C ILE A 139 -13.13 -86.37 0.89
N THR A 140 -12.23 -87.22 0.40
CA THR A 140 -11.38 -86.92 -0.78
C THR A 140 -11.60 -87.96 -1.88
N TYR A 141 -12.16 -87.55 -3.03
CA TYR A 141 -12.51 -88.45 -4.12
C TYR A 141 -12.35 -87.82 -5.51
N ASP A 142 -11.91 -88.65 -6.47
CA ASP A 142 -11.98 -88.39 -7.92
C ASP A 142 -13.17 -89.17 -8.51
N ILE A 143 -14.37 -88.65 -8.27
CA ILE A 143 -15.64 -89.21 -8.76
C ILE A 143 -16.53 -88.05 -9.22
N ASP A 144 -17.22 -88.22 -10.34
CA ASP A 144 -18.14 -87.22 -10.92
C ASP A 144 -19.47 -87.16 -10.15
N GLN A 145 -19.37 -86.92 -8.84
CA GLN A 145 -20.46 -86.82 -7.88
C GLN A 145 -20.09 -85.83 -6.77
N VAL A 146 -21.11 -85.17 -6.21
CA VAL A 146 -20.96 -84.25 -5.07
C VAL A 146 -20.52 -85.02 -3.83
N LEU A 147 -19.62 -84.43 -3.02
CA LEU A 147 -19.07 -85.09 -1.83
C LEU A 147 -20.02 -85.04 -0.61
N ILE A 148 -20.64 -83.89 -0.33
CA ILE A 148 -21.74 -83.78 0.64
C ILE A 148 -22.96 -83.20 -0.06
N ARG A 149 -24.05 -83.97 -0.10
CA ARG A 149 -25.18 -83.70 -0.99
C ARG A 149 -26.50 -83.82 -0.20
N ILE A 150 -27.15 -82.68 0.12
CA ILE A 150 -28.29 -82.60 1.06
C ILE A 150 -29.52 -81.98 0.37
N TYR A 151 -30.69 -82.63 0.51
CA TYR A 151 -31.96 -82.19 -0.10
C TYR A 151 -33.15 -82.30 0.85
N ASN A 152 -34.10 -81.37 0.72
CA ASN A 152 -35.43 -81.45 1.33
C ASN A 152 -35.35 -81.63 2.87
N VAL A 153 -34.59 -80.76 3.54
CA VAL A 153 -34.36 -80.82 4.99
C VAL A 153 -34.84 -79.54 5.64
N ASP A 154 -35.84 -79.65 6.52
CA ASP A 154 -36.36 -78.53 7.32
C ASP A 154 -35.77 -78.49 8.75
N SER A 155 -35.12 -79.57 9.20
CA SER A 155 -34.43 -79.62 10.49
C SER A 155 -33.07 -78.93 10.40
N TYR A 156 -32.69 -78.17 11.43
CA TYR A 156 -31.37 -77.58 11.51
C TYR A 156 -30.26 -78.65 11.42
N PHE A 157 -29.13 -78.32 10.83
CA PHE A 157 -27.92 -79.14 10.91
C PHE A 157 -26.66 -78.31 10.73
N VAL A 158 -25.55 -78.82 11.26
CA VAL A 158 -24.22 -78.22 11.12
C VAL A 158 -23.28 -79.18 10.37
N ILE A 159 -22.59 -78.68 9.36
CA ILE A 159 -21.39 -79.31 8.79
C ILE A 159 -20.17 -78.58 9.35
N ARG A 160 -19.27 -79.27 10.06
CA ARG A 160 -18.09 -78.62 10.67
C ARG A 160 -16.83 -79.46 10.73
N ASP A 161 -15.67 -78.80 10.88
CA ASP A 161 -14.37 -79.48 11.06
C ASP A 161 -14.10 -80.57 9.99
N CYS A 162 -14.53 -80.30 8.75
CA CYS A 162 -14.43 -81.23 7.62
C CYS A 162 -13.42 -80.74 6.57
N TYR A 163 -12.70 -81.69 5.97
CA TYR A 163 -11.90 -81.48 4.77
C TYR A 163 -12.52 -82.21 3.58
N LEU A 164 -12.80 -81.47 2.50
CA LEU A 164 -13.38 -81.99 1.27
C LEU A 164 -12.39 -81.83 0.11
N GLY A 165 -11.84 -82.94 -0.38
CA GLY A 165 -10.97 -82.98 -1.56
C GLY A 165 -11.72 -83.46 -2.80
N GLN A 166 -12.41 -82.56 -3.49
CA GLN A 166 -13.15 -82.85 -4.71
C GLN A 166 -12.20 -82.82 -5.91
N LEU A 167 -11.83 -83.98 -6.44
CA LEU A 167 -10.84 -84.10 -7.52
C LEU A 167 -11.46 -84.15 -8.93
N SER A 168 -12.80 -84.17 -9.01
CA SER A 168 -13.59 -84.04 -10.25
C SER A 168 -14.13 -82.61 -10.43
N VAL A 169 -14.94 -82.39 -11.47
CA VAL A 169 -15.64 -81.12 -11.75
C VAL A 169 -16.97 -80.95 -11.00
N SER A 170 -17.37 -81.90 -10.16
CA SER A 170 -18.60 -81.82 -9.36
C SER A 170 -18.44 -80.87 -8.15
N TRP A 171 -19.52 -80.67 -7.39
CA TRP A 171 -19.49 -79.81 -6.19
C TRP A 171 -18.77 -80.47 -5.01
N GLY A 172 -18.15 -79.66 -4.13
CA GLY A 172 -17.77 -80.10 -2.79
C GLY A 172 -19.02 -80.34 -1.93
N ILE A 173 -19.83 -79.29 -1.75
CA ILE A 173 -21.08 -79.32 -0.99
C ILE A 173 -22.23 -78.80 -1.86
N HIS A 174 -23.36 -79.50 -1.89
CA HIS A 174 -24.61 -79.02 -2.51
C HIS A 174 -25.77 -79.22 -1.55
N ILE A 175 -26.46 -78.13 -1.24
CA ILE A 175 -27.62 -78.04 -0.36
C ILE A 175 -28.79 -77.46 -1.17
N GLU A 176 -29.94 -78.14 -1.20
CA GLU A 176 -31.09 -77.72 -2.02
C GLU A 176 -32.46 -78.01 -1.38
N ASN A 177 -33.35 -77.02 -1.39
CA ASN A 177 -34.64 -77.05 -0.68
C ASN A 177 -34.43 -77.32 0.82
N VAL A 178 -33.74 -76.41 1.51
CA VAL A 178 -33.32 -76.61 2.90
C VAL A 178 -33.59 -75.38 3.75
N THR A 179 -33.95 -75.57 5.02
CA THR A 179 -34.07 -74.48 6.00
C THR A 179 -33.13 -74.74 7.17
N ASN A 180 -32.46 -73.70 7.66
CA ASN A 180 -31.59 -73.72 8.83
C ASN A 180 -30.32 -74.60 8.73
N ALA A 181 -29.66 -74.60 7.56
CA ALA A 181 -28.33 -75.19 7.42
C ALA A 181 -27.24 -74.26 7.99
N ALA A 182 -26.21 -74.84 8.59
CA ALA A 182 -24.98 -74.14 8.96
C ALA A 182 -23.75 -74.90 8.46
N ILE A 183 -22.79 -74.17 7.91
CA ILE A 183 -21.46 -74.68 7.57
C ILE A 183 -20.45 -73.85 8.36
N GLU A 184 -19.62 -74.47 9.21
CA GLU A 184 -18.64 -73.77 10.05
C GLU A 184 -17.26 -74.48 10.03
N PHE A 185 -16.15 -73.75 9.91
CA PHE A 185 -14.77 -74.32 9.97
C PHE A 185 -14.46 -75.44 8.96
N VAL A 186 -15.08 -75.42 7.78
CA VAL A 186 -14.86 -76.42 6.71
C VAL A 186 -13.77 -75.96 5.74
N THR A 187 -12.94 -76.89 5.25
CA THR A 187 -12.02 -76.64 4.12
C THR A 187 -12.47 -77.44 2.89
N VAL A 188 -12.70 -76.76 1.77
CA VAL A 188 -13.06 -77.34 0.47
C VAL A 188 -11.94 -77.07 -0.52
N SER A 189 -11.26 -78.11 -0.98
CA SER A 189 -10.29 -78.07 -2.07
C SER A 189 -10.90 -78.81 -3.26
N SER A 190 -11.29 -78.07 -4.30
CA SER A 190 -12.08 -78.59 -5.42
C SER A 190 -11.44 -78.27 -6.76
N LYS A 191 -11.27 -79.28 -7.61
CA LYS A 191 -11.05 -79.07 -9.06
C LYS A 191 -12.33 -78.72 -9.82
N GLY A 192 -13.45 -78.75 -9.12
CA GLY A 192 -14.76 -78.37 -9.58
C GLY A 192 -15.27 -77.18 -8.78
N ASN A 193 -16.59 -77.14 -8.63
CA ASN A 193 -17.27 -76.11 -7.87
C ASN A 193 -17.14 -76.36 -6.35
N GLY A 194 -17.30 -75.32 -5.55
CA GLY A 194 -17.10 -75.38 -4.09
C GLY A 194 -18.39 -75.73 -3.34
N ILE A 195 -19.14 -74.71 -2.92
CA ILE A 195 -20.37 -74.83 -2.12
C ILE A 195 -21.56 -74.23 -2.88
N ASN A 196 -22.66 -74.97 -2.95
CA ASN A 196 -23.93 -74.54 -3.55
C ASN A 196 -25.08 -74.56 -2.55
N PHE A 197 -25.76 -73.43 -2.38
CA PHE A 197 -27.07 -73.32 -1.75
C PHE A 197 -28.11 -73.00 -2.82
N VAL A 198 -29.16 -73.80 -2.92
CA VAL A 198 -30.27 -73.61 -3.87
C VAL A 198 -31.59 -73.66 -3.12
N ASN A 199 -32.44 -72.63 -3.22
CA ASN A 199 -33.70 -72.57 -2.45
C ASN A 199 -33.47 -72.89 -0.96
N THR A 200 -32.48 -72.21 -0.37
CA THR A 200 -32.05 -72.40 1.01
C THR A 200 -32.43 -71.17 1.85
N ILE A 201 -32.95 -71.38 3.06
CA ILE A 201 -33.54 -70.31 3.89
C ILE A 201 -32.96 -70.30 5.31
N ASN A 202 -32.75 -69.10 5.89
CA ASN A 202 -32.27 -68.89 7.27
C ASN A 202 -30.99 -69.70 7.58
N SER A 203 -29.97 -69.59 6.74
CA SER A 203 -28.81 -70.52 6.77
C SER A 203 -27.48 -69.77 6.75
N THR A 204 -26.43 -70.37 7.30
CA THR A 204 -25.12 -69.71 7.46
C THR A 204 -23.98 -70.48 6.80
N ILE A 205 -23.01 -69.73 6.28
CA ILE A 205 -21.71 -70.25 5.83
C ILE A 205 -20.65 -69.39 6.53
N SER A 206 -19.93 -69.99 7.48
CA SER A 206 -18.99 -69.27 8.34
C SER A 206 -17.62 -69.96 8.41
N TYR A 207 -16.54 -69.19 8.49
CA TYR A 207 -15.18 -69.71 8.67
C TYR A 207 -14.77 -70.82 7.67
N VAL A 208 -15.34 -70.85 6.46
CA VAL A 208 -14.97 -71.80 5.40
C VAL A 208 -13.66 -71.36 4.73
N ASP A 209 -12.86 -72.31 4.25
CA ASP A 209 -11.74 -72.06 3.31
C ASP A 209 -12.01 -72.86 2.03
N ALA A 210 -12.47 -72.17 0.97
CA ALA A 210 -12.93 -72.77 -0.28
C ALA A 210 -11.99 -72.38 -1.44
N ASN A 211 -11.14 -73.32 -1.85
CA ASN A 211 -10.23 -73.18 -2.98
C ASN A 211 -10.73 -74.01 -4.17
N VAL A 212 -11.02 -73.35 -5.30
CA VAL A 212 -11.77 -73.91 -6.43
C VAL A 212 -11.14 -73.64 -7.80
N GLU A 213 -11.17 -74.64 -8.69
CA GLU A 213 -10.64 -74.52 -10.07
C GLU A 213 -11.73 -74.29 -11.16
N THR A 214 -13.03 -74.23 -10.82
CA THR A 214 -14.11 -73.91 -11.79
C THR A 214 -15.11 -72.83 -11.31
N PRO A 215 -15.89 -72.20 -12.23
CA PRO A 215 -16.51 -70.88 -12.02
C PRO A 215 -17.56 -70.64 -10.91
N GLU A 216 -17.78 -71.58 -10.00
CA GLU A 216 -18.78 -71.42 -8.93
C GLU A 216 -18.16 -71.82 -7.58
N GLY A 217 -17.46 -70.86 -6.95
CA GLY A 217 -16.75 -71.07 -5.69
C GLY A 217 -17.70 -71.21 -4.51
N LEU A 218 -18.44 -70.14 -4.24
CA LEU A 218 -19.62 -70.17 -3.38
C LEU A 218 -20.80 -69.63 -4.19
N ASN A 219 -21.86 -70.42 -4.34
CA ASN A 219 -23.06 -70.03 -5.06
C ASN A 219 -24.29 -70.12 -4.14
N VAL A 220 -25.09 -69.06 -4.12
CA VAL A 220 -26.38 -68.95 -3.44
C VAL A 220 -27.43 -68.58 -4.49
N LEU A 221 -28.38 -69.48 -4.74
CA LEU A 221 -29.37 -69.38 -5.80
C LEU A 221 -30.79 -69.49 -5.22
N SER A 222 -31.69 -68.59 -5.63
CA SER A 222 -33.11 -68.57 -5.27
C SER A 222 -33.37 -68.71 -3.75
N SER A 223 -32.49 -68.14 -2.92
CA SER A 223 -32.38 -68.38 -1.48
C SER A 223 -32.69 -67.10 -0.68
N ALA A 224 -32.94 -67.22 0.64
CA ALA A 224 -33.30 -66.05 1.46
C ALA A 224 -32.77 -66.11 2.89
N ASN A 225 -32.40 -64.96 3.47
CA ASN A 225 -31.84 -64.87 4.82
C ASN A 225 -30.61 -65.78 4.96
N VAL A 226 -29.58 -65.54 4.13
CA VAL A 226 -28.33 -66.31 4.15
C VAL A 226 -27.18 -65.40 4.56
N GLU A 227 -26.48 -65.80 5.62
CA GLU A 227 -25.31 -65.10 6.17
C GLU A 227 -24.04 -65.83 5.74
N ILE A 228 -23.12 -65.08 5.12
CA ILE A 228 -21.84 -65.57 4.61
C ILE A 228 -20.76 -64.75 5.31
N GLU A 229 -20.14 -65.32 6.34
CA GLU A 229 -19.20 -64.57 7.18
C GLU A 229 -17.84 -65.22 7.46
N HIS A 230 -16.79 -64.42 7.59
CA HIS A 230 -15.44 -64.88 7.98
C HIS A 230 -14.85 -66.00 7.08
N ASN A 231 -15.33 -66.15 5.85
CA ASN A 231 -14.87 -67.18 4.92
C ASN A 231 -13.67 -66.70 4.10
N ARG A 232 -12.85 -67.65 3.69
CA ARG A 232 -11.79 -67.49 2.69
C ARG A 232 -12.19 -68.21 1.42
N ILE A 233 -12.18 -67.51 0.29
CA ILE A 233 -12.65 -68.02 -1.00
C ILE A 233 -11.55 -67.73 -2.04
N SER A 234 -11.02 -68.75 -2.71
CA SER A 234 -9.92 -68.58 -3.67
C SER A 234 -10.12 -69.31 -5.00
N GLY A 235 -9.63 -68.71 -6.08
CA GLY A 235 -9.67 -69.25 -7.44
C GLY A 235 -10.93 -68.85 -8.22
N TYR A 236 -12.10 -68.84 -7.59
CA TYR A 236 -13.34 -68.23 -8.11
C TYR A 236 -14.17 -67.66 -6.97
N GLY A 237 -14.90 -66.57 -7.25
CA GLY A 237 -15.59 -65.78 -6.24
C GLY A 237 -16.97 -66.29 -5.81
N LEU A 238 -17.69 -65.35 -5.18
CA LEU A 238 -19.04 -65.49 -4.64
C LEU A 238 -20.09 -65.11 -5.70
N TYR A 239 -21.15 -65.91 -5.78
CA TYR A 239 -22.29 -65.70 -6.67
C TYR A 239 -23.60 -65.76 -5.88
N VAL A 240 -24.35 -64.66 -5.88
CA VAL A 240 -25.70 -64.56 -5.29
C VAL A 240 -26.67 -64.28 -6.43
N ARG A 241 -27.66 -65.15 -6.62
CA ARG A 241 -28.57 -65.15 -7.78
C ARG A 241 -30.02 -65.32 -7.33
N GLU A 242 -30.94 -64.50 -7.83
CA GLU A 242 -32.39 -64.60 -7.56
C GLU A 242 -32.77 -64.66 -6.07
N SER A 243 -31.96 -64.07 -5.19
CA SER A 243 -32.00 -64.26 -3.73
C SER A 243 -32.35 -62.97 -2.98
N SER A 244 -32.66 -63.01 -1.68
CA SER A 244 -33.07 -61.80 -0.93
C SER A 244 -32.71 -61.85 0.55
N GLY A 245 -32.29 -60.72 1.14
CA GLY A 245 -31.82 -60.69 2.52
C GLY A 245 -30.54 -61.52 2.65
N ILE A 246 -29.53 -61.17 1.88
CA ILE A 246 -28.25 -61.88 1.84
C ILE A 246 -27.20 -60.97 2.46
N GLU A 247 -26.49 -61.48 3.45
CA GLU A 247 -25.49 -60.74 4.23
C GLU A 247 -24.12 -61.37 3.99
N VAL A 248 -23.19 -60.59 3.43
CA VAL A 248 -21.83 -61.03 3.05
C VAL A 248 -20.84 -60.17 3.84
N GLN A 249 -20.29 -60.70 4.93
CA GLN A 249 -19.47 -59.91 5.86
C GLN A 249 -18.12 -60.51 6.25
N TYR A 250 -17.09 -59.69 6.39
CA TYR A 250 -15.76 -60.13 6.89
C TYR A 250 -15.07 -61.27 6.12
N ASN A 251 -15.39 -61.47 4.83
CA ASN A 251 -14.79 -62.54 4.01
C ASN A 251 -13.52 -62.07 3.28
N GLU A 252 -12.59 -63.00 3.03
CA GLU A 252 -11.41 -62.83 2.16
C GLU A 252 -11.67 -63.56 0.83
N ILE A 253 -11.92 -62.81 -0.25
CA ILE A 253 -12.11 -63.35 -1.61
C ILE A 253 -10.86 -63.00 -2.44
N THR A 254 -10.09 -64.01 -2.84
CA THR A 254 -8.77 -63.83 -3.47
C THR A 254 -8.62 -64.55 -4.80
N ASP A 255 -7.87 -63.96 -5.73
CA ASP A 255 -7.43 -64.62 -6.97
C ASP A 255 -8.62 -65.16 -7.81
N ALA A 256 -9.74 -64.45 -7.79
CA ALA A 256 -10.99 -64.89 -8.40
C ALA A 256 -10.93 -64.78 -9.94
N GLY A 257 -11.09 -65.93 -10.61
CA GLY A 257 -10.92 -66.11 -12.06
C GLY A 257 -11.86 -65.31 -12.96
N ALA A 258 -12.86 -64.62 -12.42
CA ALA A 258 -13.71 -63.67 -13.13
C ALA A 258 -14.16 -62.50 -12.25
N ILE A 259 -15.04 -62.75 -11.29
CA ILE A 259 -15.67 -61.74 -10.43
C ILE A 259 -15.43 -62.12 -8.97
N GLY A 260 -15.14 -61.14 -8.09
CA GLY A 260 -15.03 -61.35 -6.65
C GLY A 260 -16.39 -61.67 -6.01
N ALA A 261 -17.36 -60.75 -6.14
CA ALA A 261 -18.75 -60.99 -5.77
C ALA A 261 -19.72 -60.53 -6.89
N LEU A 262 -20.57 -61.44 -7.39
CA LEU A 262 -21.67 -61.11 -8.31
C LEU A 262 -23.02 -61.23 -7.59
N ILE A 263 -23.77 -60.13 -7.56
CA ILE A 263 -25.16 -60.06 -7.10
C ILE A 263 -26.05 -59.89 -8.33
N TYR A 264 -26.89 -60.89 -8.61
CA TYR A 264 -27.73 -60.93 -9.81
C TYR A 264 -29.20 -61.13 -9.42
N GLN A 265 -30.08 -60.21 -9.83
CA GLN A 265 -31.52 -60.26 -9.52
C GLN A 265 -31.81 -60.48 -8.01
N SER A 266 -30.97 -59.90 -7.13
CA SER A 266 -30.98 -60.20 -5.69
C SER A 266 -31.04 -58.93 -4.84
N ASN A 267 -32.25 -58.40 -4.65
CA ASN A 267 -32.50 -57.16 -3.93
C ASN A 267 -32.28 -57.29 -2.41
N GLY A 268 -31.91 -56.20 -1.75
CA GLY A 268 -31.72 -56.20 -0.29
C GLY A 268 -30.50 -57.05 0.13
N THR A 269 -29.40 -56.93 -0.62
CA THR A 269 -28.13 -57.62 -0.32
C THR A 269 -27.17 -56.65 0.34
N MET A 270 -26.56 -57.05 1.45
CA MET A 270 -25.49 -56.31 2.14
C MET A 270 -24.15 -56.99 1.89
N ILE A 271 -23.15 -56.22 1.47
CA ILE A 271 -21.76 -56.63 1.30
C ILE A 271 -20.90 -55.71 2.16
N SER A 272 -20.42 -56.17 3.32
CA SER A 272 -19.74 -55.31 4.28
C SER A 272 -18.42 -55.85 4.83
N SER A 273 -17.43 -54.98 5.04
CA SER A 273 -16.14 -55.33 5.68
C SER A 273 -15.37 -56.51 5.02
N ASN A 274 -15.56 -56.79 3.73
CA ASN A 274 -14.86 -57.87 3.02
C ASN A 274 -13.54 -57.38 2.40
N GLN A 275 -12.61 -58.30 2.18
CA GLN A 275 -11.39 -58.09 1.40
C GLN A 275 -11.52 -58.84 0.06
N ILE A 276 -11.52 -58.12 -1.06
CA ILE A 276 -11.69 -58.67 -2.41
C ILE A 276 -10.45 -58.32 -3.23
N LEU A 277 -9.57 -59.30 -3.43
CA LEU A 277 -8.21 -59.08 -3.92
C LEU A 277 -7.94 -59.86 -5.21
N ARG A 278 -7.29 -59.24 -6.20
CA ARG A 278 -6.77 -59.88 -7.42
C ARG A 278 -7.84 -60.60 -8.27
N THR A 279 -8.95 -59.92 -8.54
CA THR A 279 -10.01 -60.44 -9.43
C THR A 279 -9.66 -60.19 -10.89
N THR A 280 -9.87 -61.14 -11.81
CA THR A 280 -9.50 -60.91 -13.22
C THR A 280 -10.37 -59.90 -13.98
N ASN A 281 -11.56 -59.58 -13.47
CA ASN A 281 -12.49 -58.61 -14.06
C ASN A 281 -13.01 -57.66 -12.96
N PHE A 282 -14.16 -57.95 -12.34
CA PHE A 282 -14.81 -57.06 -11.38
C PHE A 282 -14.56 -57.47 -9.93
N GLY A 283 -14.33 -56.51 -9.04
CA GLY A 283 -14.33 -56.73 -7.59
C GLY A 283 -15.73 -57.13 -7.11
N VAL A 284 -16.65 -56.16 -7.10
CA VAL A 284 -18.08 -56.35 -6.84
C VAL A 284 -18.89 -55.95 -8.07
N ARG A 285 -19.92 -56.74 -8.40
CA ARG A 285 -20.86 -56.41 -9.48
C ARG A 285 -22.31 -56.66 -9.09
N LEU A 286 -23.16 -55.65 -9.28
CA LEU A 286 -24.61 -55.73 -9.12
C LEU A 286 -25.26 -55.67 -10.50
N GLU A 287 -26.16 -56.60 -10.79
CA GLU A 287 -27.02 -56.59 -11.98
C GLU A 287 -28.48 -56.77 -11.56
N ASN A 288 -29.35 -55.81 -11.92
CA ASN A 288 -30.79 -55.83 -11.65
C ASN A 288 -31.10 -56.11 -10.15
N SER A 289 -30.32 -55.51 -9.24
CA SER A 289 -30.33 -55.83 -7.80
C SER A 289 -30.40 -54.55 -6.96
N SER A 290 -31.61 -54.09 -6.66
CA SER A 290 -31.88 -52.83 -5.96
C SER A 290 -31.88 -52.94 -4.43
N PHE A 291 -31.82 -51.80 -3.74
CA PHE A 291 -31.80 -51.71 -2.27
C PHE A 291 -30.59 -52.43 -1.66
N CYS A 292 -29.43 -52.39 -2.32
CA CYS A 292 -28.21 -53.04 -1.86
C CYS A 292 -27.29 -52.06 -1.12
N GLU A 293 -26.48 -52.58 -0.20
CA GLU A 293 -25.49 -51.81 0.55
C GLU A 293 -24.10 -52.44 0.37
N ILE A 294 -23.12 -51.64 -0.03
CA ILE A 294 -21.72 -52.03 -0.19
C ILE A 294 -20.90 -51.15 0.76
N ASN A 295 -20.51 -51.69 1.92
CA ASN A 295 -20.03 -50.89 3.07
C ASN A 295 -18.66 -51.33 3.61
N GLY A 296 -17.65 -50.47 3.59
CA GLY A 296 -16.39 -50.72 4.30
C GLY A 296 -15.54 -51.87 3.75
N ASN A 297 -15.67 -52.21 2.46
CA ASN A 297 -14.91 -53.28 1.83
C ASN A 297 -13.58 -52.77 1.27
N THR A 298 -12.51 -53.56 1.37
CA THR A 298 -11.25 -53.33 0.65
C THR A 298 -11.26 -54.11 -0.66
N ILE A 299 -11.14 -53.42 -1.79
CA ILE A 299 -11.13 -53.99 -3.15
C ILE A 299 -9.82 -53.61 -3.84
N GLU A 300 -8.97 -54.58 -4.14
CA GLU A 300 -7.61 -54.32 -4.64
C GLU A 300 -7.23 -55.21 -5.84
N GLU A 301 -6.51 -54.64 -6.81
CA GLU A 301 -6.03 -55.33 -8.02
C GLU A 301 -7.18 -55.99 -8.86
N SER A 302 -8.30 -55.30 -9.04
CA SER A 302 -9.37 -55.75 -9.94
C SER A 302 -9.02 -55.49 -11.41
N GLY A 303 -9.07 -56.50 -12.29
CA GLY A 303 -8.65 -56.38 -13.70
C GLY A 303 -9.46 -55.41 -14.57
N THR A 304 -10.68 -55.06 -14.17
CA THR A 304 -11.45 -53.93 -14.72
C THR A 304 -11.93 -53.02 -13.58
N ASN A 305 -13.20 -53.10 -13.16
CA ASN A 305 -13.74 -52.17 -12.17
C ASN A 305 -13.68 -52.72 -10.74
N GLY A 306 -13.48 -51.83 -9.77
CA GLY A 306 -13.65 -52.16 -8.35
C GLY A 306 -15.11 -52.52 -8.05
N ILE A 307 -16.04 -51.60 -8.33
CA ILE A 307 -17.48 -51.78 -8.17
C ILE A 307 -18.20 -51.43 -9.50
N HIS A 308 -19.19 -52.22 -9.90
CA HIS A 308 -19.97 -52.00 -11.12
C HIS A 308 -21.46 -52.31 -10.91
N LEU A 309 -22.33 -51.32 -11.13
CA LEU A 309 -23.78 -51.42 -11.07
C LEU A 309 -24.36 -51.43 -12.48
N VAL A 310 -25.47 -52.16 -12.65
CA VAL A 310 -26.29 -52.15 -13.88
C VAL A 310 -27.76 -52.33 -13.46
N LEU A 311 -28.61 -51.34 -13.72
CA LEU A 311 -30.06 -51.36 -13.43
C LEU A 311 -30.38 -51.72 -11.96
N SER A 312 -29.61 -51.17 -11.02
CA SER A 312 -29.57 -51.53 -9.60
C SER A 312 -29.82 -50.30 -8.71
N GLU A 313 -31.03 -49.76 -8.81
CA GLU A 313 -31.48 -48.54 -8.11
C GLU A 313 -31.45 -48.65 -6.57
N TYR A 314 -31.45 -47.51 -5.88
CA TYR A 314 -31.46 -47.42 -4.40
C TYR A 314 -30.25 -48.14 -3.76
N THR A 315 -29.06 -47.97 -4.35
CA THR A 315 -27.83 -48.62 -3.87
C THR A 315 -26.93 -47.62 -3.15
N ILE A 316 -26.48 -48.01 -1.95
CA ILE A 316 -25.55 -47.25 -1.13
C ILE A 316 -24.17 -47.91 -1.24
N ILE A 317 -23.15 -47.09 -1.55
CA ILE A 317 -21.75 -47.50 -1.65
C ILE A 317 -20.98 -46.60 -0.68
N GLU A 318 -20.65 -47.10 0.51
CA GLU A 318 -20.04 -46.28 1.54
C GLU A 318 -18.76 -46.85 2.16
N ASN A 319 -17.84 -45.96 2.53
CA ASN A 319 -16.61 -46.28 3.28
C ASN A 319 -15.68 -47.35 2.64
N ASN A 320 -15.83 -47.66 1.35
CA ASN A 320 -15.02 -48.67 0.68
C ASN A 320 -13.64 -48.13 0.28
N GLU A 321 -12.66 -49.03 0.22
CA GLU A 321 -11.28 -48.73 -0.11
C GLU A 321 -10.94 -49.44 -1.43
N ILE A 322 -10.84 -48.71 -2.54
CA ILE A 322 -10.68 -49.26 -3.89
C ILE A 322 -9.31 -48.86 -4.45
N ARG A 323 -8.44 -49.85 -4.72
CA ARG A 323 -7.07 -49.60 -5.23
C ARG A 323 -6.70 -50.45 -6.44
N TYR A 324 -5.86 -49.88 -7.31
CA TYR A 324 -5.25 -50.58 -8.45
C TYR A 324 -6.27 -51.22 -9.41
N ALA A 325 -7.42 -50.58 -9.59
CA ALA A 325 -8.45 -51.06 -10.52
C ALA A 325 -8.01 -50.82 -11.99
N GLY A 326 -8.05 -51.88 -12.78
CA GLY A 326 -7.60 -51.95 -14.17
C GLY A 326 -8.47 -51.19 -15.17
N SER A 327 -9.59 -50.61 -14.75
CA SER A 327 -10.35 -49.60 -15.51
C SER A 327 -10.99 -48.52 -14.62
N ARG A 328 -12.06 -48.81 -13.88
CA ARG A 328 -12.80 -47.81 -13.10
C ARG A 328 -12.85 -48.13 -11.60
N GLY A 329 -12.92 -47.13 -10.73
CA GLY A 329 -13.13 -47.37 -9.30
C GLY A 329 -14.56 -47.86 -9.07
N ILE A 330 -15.52 -46.97 -9.36
CA ILE A 330 -16.96 -47.21 -9.31
C ILE A 330 -17.59 -46.83 -10.66
N GLN A 331 -18.41 -47.71 -11.22
CA GLN A 331 -19.21 -47.46 -12.42
C GLN A 331 -20.69 -47.78 -12.15
N PHE A 332 -21.59 -46.90 -12.56
CA PHE A 332 -23.04 -47.10 -12.55
C PHE A 332 -23.63 -46.42 -13.79
N ASP A 333 -24.52 -47.10 -14.51
CA ASP A 333 -25.07 -46.63 -15.79
C ASP A 333 -26.54 -47.05 -15.92
N SER A 334 -27.42 -46.11 -16.28
CA SER A 334 -28.88 -46.30 -16.26
C SER A 334 -29.43 -46.66 -14.86
N ASP A 335 -28.85 -46.05 -13.83
CA ASP A 335 -29.16 -46.28 -12.42
C ASP A 335 -29.79 -45.02 -11.79
N GLU A 336 -30.71 -45.20 -10.84
CA GLU A 336 -31.31 -44.10 -10.07
C GLU A 336 -31.14 -44.29 -8.55
N TRP A 337 -31.16 -43.19 -7.79
CA TRP A 337 -31.09 -43.20 -6.32
C TRP A 337 -29.81 -43.87 -5.80
N ILE A 338 -28.67 -43.39 -6.30
CA ILE A 338 -27.34 -43.92 -5.98
C ILE A 338 -26.63 -42.97 -5.01
N GLU A 339 -26.14 -43.52 -3.89
CA GLU A 339 -25.36 -42.79 -2.88
C GLU A 339 -23.94 -43.35 -2.81
N ILE A 340 -22.94 -42.51 -3.06
CA ILE A 340 -21.51 -42.87 -3.00
C ILE A 340 -20.86 -41.97 -1.95
N VAL A 341 -20.60 -42.52 -0.75
CA VAL A 341 -20.27 -41.73 0.44
C VAL A 341 -19.00 -42.21 1.14
N GLY A 342 -18.02 -41.33 1.37
CA GLY A 342 -16.87 -41.64 2.24
C GLY A 342 -15.89 -42.70 1.69
N ASN A 343 -15.93 -43.03 0.40
CA ASN A 343 -15.05 -44.03 -0.19
C ASN A 343 -13.66 -43.46 -0.50
N HIS A 344 -12.61 -44.27 -0.33
CA HIS A 344 -11.24 -43.96 -0.71
C HIS A 344 -10.88 -44.68 -2.03
N ILE A 345 -10.53 -43.93 -3.08
CA ILE A 345 -10.28 -44.47 -4.43
C ILE A 345 -8.93 -43.98 -4.95
N SER A 346 -7.98 -44.89 -5.18
CA SER A 346 -6.64 -44.51 -5.64
C SER A 346 -5.98 -45.48 -6.62
N ASN A 347 -5.04 -44.96 -7.42
CA ASN A 347 -4.25 -45.72 -8.40
C ASN A 347 -5.11 -46.49 -9.44
N VAL A 348 -6.26 -45.93 -9.83
CA VAL A 348 -7.15 -46.47 -10.87
C VAL A 348 -6.62 -46.13 -12.26
N SER A 349 -6.69 -47.08 -13.21
CA SER A 349 -6.08 -46.92 -14.55
C SER A 349 -6.83 -45.98 -15.50
N SER A 350 -8.08 -45.62 -15.17
CA SER A 350 -8.93 -44.75 -15.98
C SER A 350 -9.79 -43.82 -15.10
N HIS A 351 -11.03 -44.18 -14.74
CA HIS A 351 -11.98 -43.24 -14.09
C HIS A 351 -12.29 -43.67 -12.65
N PRO A 352 -12.00 -42.87 -11.60
CA PRO A 352 -12.30 -43.23 -10.22
C PRO A 352 -13.80 -43.38 -9.97
N ILE A 353 -14.62 -42.38 -10.34
CA ILE A 353 -16.10 -42.49 -10.36
C ILE A 353 -16.62 -42.10 -11.74
N TYR A 354 -17.50 -42.92 -12.31
CA TYR A 354 -18.01 -42.75 -13.68
C TYR A 354 -19.49 -43.13 -13.81
N THR A 355 -20.26 -42.33 -14.54
CA THR A 355 -21.65 -42.65 -14.91
C THR A 355 -22.13 -41.98 -16.21
N GLY A 356 -23.08 -42.63 -16.89
CA GLY A 356 -23.98 -42.03 -17.87
C GLY A 356 -25.45 -42.48 -17.69
N ASP A 357 -26.35 -41.73 -18.32
CA ASP A 357 -27.79 -41.99 -18.45
C ASP A 357 -28.50 -42.31 -17.10
N SER A 358 -28.04 -41.70 -16.01
CA SER A 358 -28.44 -42.00 -14.61
C SER A 358 -29.05 -40.75 -13.94
N ALA A 359 -29.79 -40.91 -12.85
CA ALA A 359 -30.47 -39.78 -12.19
C ALA A 359 -30.56 -39.87 -10.66
N ASN A 360 -30.82 -38.73 -10.01
CA ASN A 360 -31.16 -38.63 -8.59
C ASN A 360 -30.08 -39.23 -7.66
N GLY A 361 -28.85 -38.73 -7.71
CA GLY A 361 -27.72 -39.32 -6.96
C GLY A 361 -26.88 -38.34 -6.14
N ILE A 362 -26.15 -38.88 -5.16
CA ILE A 362 -25.27 -38.15 -4.25
C ILE A 362 -23.87 -38.78 -4.28
N ILE A 363 -22.84 -37.95 -4.50
CA ILE A 363 -21.43 -38.33 -4.40
C ILE A 363 -20.80 -37.41 -3.36
N SER A 364 -20.56 -37.89 -2.14
CA SER A 364 -20.17 -37.01 -1.03
C SER A 364 -19.08 -37.55 -0.11
N GLY A 365 -18.16 -36.70 0.31
CA GLY A 365 -17.13 -37.07 1.31
C GLY A 365 -16.11 -38.10 0.83
N ASN A 366 -16.02 -38.38 -0.46
CA ASN A 366 -15.09 -39.37 -1.01
C ASN A 366 -13.68 -38.75 -1.15
N GLU A 367 -12.66 -39.59 -1.01
CA GLU A 367 -11.24 -39.25 -1.13
C GLU A 367 -10.68 -39.91 -2.39
N ILE A 368 -10.30 -39.12 -3.38
CA ILE A 368 -9.92 -39.58 -4.73
C ILE A 368 -8.52 -39.07 -5.05
N MET A 369 -7.50 -39.93 -4.93
CA MET A 369 -6.08 -39.54 -5.05
C MET A 369 -5.27 -40.45 -5.97
N ASP A 370 -4.18 -39.94 -6.54
CA ASP A 370 -3.24 -40.70 -7.39
C ASP A 370 -3.91 -41.35 -8.63
N ASN A 371 -4.73 -40.59 -9.37
CA ASN A 371 -5.44 -41.08 -10.57
C ASN A 371 -5.10 -40.24 -11.82
N PRO A 372 -3.84 -40.25 -12.31
CA PRO A 372 -3.31 -39.26 -13.27
C PRO A 372 -3.81 -39.42 -14.72
N SER A 373 -4.81 -40.27 -14.97
CA SER A 373 -5.25 -40.66 -16.32
C SER A 373 -6.66 -40.19 -16.71
N SER A 374 -7.47 -39.73 -15.74
CA SER A 374 -8.78 -39.12 -15.99
C SER A 374 -9.17 -38.20 -14.83
N ALA A 375 -10.34 -37.56 -14.95
CA ALA A 375 -10.88 -36.75 -13.88
C ALA A 375 -11.46 -37.63 -12.75
N GLY A 376 -11.45 -37.12 -11.51
CA GLY A 376 -11.89 -37.84 -10.31
C GLY A 376 -13.35 -38.30 -10.37
N VAL A 377 -14.25 -37.40 -10.80
CA VAL A 377 -15.66 -37.70 -11.05
C VAL A 377 -16.02 -37.36 -12.49
N VAL A 378 -16.61 -38.31 -13.23
CA VAL A 378 -16.94 -38.17 -14.65
C VAL A 378 -18.39 -38.52 -14.95
N PHE A 379 -19.17 -37.52 -15.38
CA PHE A 379 -20.53 -37.67 -15.91
C PHE A 379 -20.53 -37.53 -17.43
N GLN A 380 -20.88 -38.60 -18.14
CA GLN A 380 -20.80 -38.66 -19.59
C GLN A 380 -22.08 -38.13 -20.29
N THR A 381 -23.16 -38.91 -20.30
CA THR A 381 -24.40 -38.51 -20.99
C THR A 381 -25.59 -38.41 -20.05
N ALA A 382 -26.49 -37.48 -20.35
CA ALA A 382 -27.86 -37.42 -19.83
C ALA A 382 -28.02 -37.68 -18.32
N VAL A 383 -27.16 -37.08 -17.49
CA VAL A 383 -27.31 -37.15 -16.03
C VAL A 383 -28.32 -36.12 -15.52
N GLU A 384 -29.14 -36.48 -14.54
CA GLU A 384 -30.15 -35.55 -13.98
C GLU A 384 -30.16 -35.55 -12.44
N ASN A 385 -30.27 -34.38 -11.82
CA ASN A 385 -30.43 -34.21 -10.36
C ASN A 385 -29.31 -34.86 -9.52
N PHE A 386 -28.05 -34.45 -9.73
CA PHE A 386 -26.92 -34.93 -8.92
C PHE A 386 -26.37 -33.87 -7.97
N THR A 387 -25.93 -34.30 -6.80
CA THR A 387 -25.13 -33.48 -5.87
C THR A 387 -23.76 -34.13 -5.66
N ILE A 388 -22.69 -33.43 -6.04
CA ILE A 388 -21.30 -33.80 -5.80
C ILE A 388 -20.78 -32.87 -4.70
N SER A 389 -20.58 -33.36 -3.47
CA SER A 389 -20.29 -32.47 -2.34
C SER A 389 -19.22 -32.93 -1.35
N ASN A 390 -18.39 -32.01 -0.87
CA ASN A 390 -17.37 -32.28 0.16
C ASN A 390 -16.40 -33.43 -0.19
N ASN A 391 -16.16 -33.70 -1.49
CA ASN A 391 -15.16 -34.68 -1.91
C ASN A 391 -13.77 -34.03 -1.92
N TYR A 392 -12.74 -34.81 -1.61
CA TYR A 392 -11.32 -34.43 -1.74
C TYR A 392 -10.75 -35.12 -2.98
N ILE A 393 -10.21 -34.35 -3.93
CA ILE A 393 -9.66 -34.85 -5.18
C ILE A 393 -8.24 -34.29 -5.37
N GLU A 394 -7.24 -35.17 -5.48
CA GLU A 394 -5.81 -34.79 -5.51
C GLU A 394 -5.05 -35.63 -6.56
N ASN A 395 -4.02 -35.08 -7.21
CA ASN A 395 -3.12 -35.82 -8.11
C ASN A 395 -3.87 -36.60 -9.23
N THR A 396 -4.82 -35.92 -9.89
CA THR A 396 -5.63 -36.47 -10.98
C THR A 396 -5.42 -35.71 -12.29
N TRP A 397 -5.95 -36.22 -13.41
CA TRP A 397 -5.94 -35.43 -14.65
C TRP A 397 -6.93 -34.25 -14.61
N GLY A 398 -7.96 -34.31 -13.76
CA GLY A 398 -8.90 -33.23 -13.50
C GLY A 398 -9.78 -33.53 -12.28
N GLY A 399 -10.46 -32.53 -11.72
CA GLY A 399 -11.33 -32.74 -10.57
C GLY A 399 -12.66 -33.38 -10.96
N ILE A 400 -13.60 -32.56 -11.43
CA ILE A 400 -14.95 -32.97 -11.82
C ILE A 400 -15.19 -32.62 -13.29
N PHE A 401 -15.61 -33.61 -14.09
CA PHE A 401 -16.01 -33.42 -15.49
C PHE A 401 -17.45 -33.83 -15.70
N THR A 402 -18.22 -32.95 -16.35
CA THR A 402 -19.60 -33.23 -16.75
C THR A 402 -19.84 -32.79 -18.19
N MET A 403 -20.37 -33.67 -19.05
CA MET A 403 -20.48 -33.43 -20.49
C MET A 403 -21.91 -33.14 -21.01
N SER A 404 -22.96 -33.70 -20.39
CA SER A 404 -24.36 -33.33 -20.69
C SER A 404 -25.34 -33.84 -19.64
N GLY A 405 -26.42 -33.10 -19.39
CA GLY A 405 -27.43 -33.44 -18.38
C GLY A 405 -28.32 -32.27 -17.99
N SER A 406 -28.85 -32.27 -16.76
CA SER A 406 -29.51 -31.11 -16.13
C SER A 406 -29.38 -31.14 -14.60
N ASN A 407 -29.38 -29.97 -13.94
CA ASN A 407 -29.40 -29.84 -12.48
C ASN A 407 -28.32 -30.68 -11.76
N VAL A 408 -27.05 -30.34 -12.01
CA VAL A 408 -25.90 -30.92 -11.28
C VAL A 408 -25.27 -29.85 -10.40
N ASN A 409 -25.22 -30.13 -9.10
CA ASN A 409 -24.71 -29.22 -8.08
C ASN A 409 -23.38 -29.73 -7.52
N MET A 410 -22.36 -28.89 -7.52
CA MET A 410 -21.00 -29.17 -7.07
C MET A 410 -20.68 -28.24 -5.90
N THR A 411 -20.66 -28.77 -4.67
CA THR A 411 -20.62 -27.93 -3.46
C THR A 411 -19.60 -28.37 -2.41
N GLY A 412 -18.76 -27.46 -1.90
CA GLY A 412 -17.85 -27.79 -0.80
C GLY A 412 -16.69 -28.74 -1.16
N ASN A 413 -16.45 -29.05 -2.44
CA ASN A 413 -15.38 -29.97 -2.83
C ASN A 413 -14.02 -29.27 -2.73
N ILE A 414 -12.98 -30.04 -2.40
CA ILE A 414 -11.59 -29.63 -2.38
C ILE A 414 -10.89 -30.35 -3.54
N ILE A 415 -10.25 -29.59 -4.43
CA ILE A 415 -9.64 -30.11 -5.67
C ILE A 415 -8.24 -29.51 -5.81
N GLU A 416 -7.21 -30.34 -5.66
CA GLU A 416 -5.81 -29.91 -5.55
C GLU A 416 -4.91 -30.69 -6.54
N ASP A 417 -3.80 -30.09 -6.99
CA ASP A 417 -2.77 -30.75 -7.83
C ASP A 417 -3.34 -31.51 -9.06
N VAL A 418 -3.98 -30.80 -10.00
CA VAL A 418 -4.62 -31.41 -11.20
C VAL A 418 -4.01 -30.99 -12.54
N HIS A 419 -3.89 -31.93 -13.49
CA HIS A 419 -3.23 -31.67 -14.78
C HIS A 419 -4.03 -30.87 -15.83
N ASN A 420 -5.33 -30.62 -15.64
CA ASN A 420 -6.14 -29.94 -16.66
C ASN A 420 -7.11 -28.93 -16.06
N TYR A 421 -8.22 -29.37 -15.48
CA TYR A 421 -9.24 -28.49 -14.89
C TYR A 421 -9.66 -28.96 -13.50
N PHE A 422 -9.96 -28.00 -12.62
CA PHE A 422 -10.62 -28.30 -11.36
C PHE A 422 -12.05 -28.79 -11.63
N ILE A 423 -12.83 -28.01 -12.39
CA ILE A 423 -14.21 -28.34 -12.75
C ILE A 423 -14.45 -27.97 -14.21
N ALA A 424 -14.95 -28.90 -15.01
CA ALA A 424 -15.44 -28.64 -16.36
C ALA A 424 -16.94 -28.99 -16.44
N HIS A 425 -17.77 -27.95 -16.53
CA HIS A 425 -19.22 -28.02 -16.47
C HIS A 425 -19.87 -27.74 -17.84
N GLN A 426 -20.11 -28.80 -18.62
CA GLN A 426 -20.50 -28.70 -20.02
C GLN A 426 -21.92 -29.18 -20.27
N SER A 427 -22.67 -28.42 -21.07
CA SER A 427 -24.03 -28.74 -21.55
C SER A 427 -25.02 -29.17 -20.44
N ILE A 428 -24.96 -28.52 -19.27
CA ILE A 428 -25.87 -28.74 -18.15
C ILE A 428 -26.52 -27.40 -17.76
N PRO A 429 -27.81 -27.18 -18.05
CA PRO A 429 -28.50 -26.00 -17.55
C PRO A 429 -28.82 -26.13 -16.06
N ASP A 430 -29.04 -24.98 -15.43
CA ASP A 430 -29.53 -24.86 -14.04
C ASP A 430 -28.61 -25.55 -12.99
N GLY A 431 -27.29 -25.57 -13.24
CA GLY A 431 -26.29 -26.11 -12.31
C GLY A 431 -25.78 -25.09 -11.29
N LEU A 432 -25.22 -25.58 -10.18
CA LEU A 432 -24.61 -24.76 -9.13
C LEU A 432 -23.17 -25.21 -8.87
N VAL A 433 -22.20 -24.31 -9.01
CA VAL A 433 -20.80 -24.52 -8.61
C VAL A 433 -20.53 -23.59 -7.44
N PHE A 434 -20.64 -24.09 -6.20
CA PHE A 434 -20.71 -23.26 -5.00
C PHE A 434 -19.75 -23.68 -3.89
N ASN A 435 -18.98 -22.74 -3.33
CA ASN A 435 -18.15 -22.98 -2.15
C ASN A 435 -17.15 -24.15 -2.32
N ASN A 436 -16.63 -24.35 -3.52
CA ASN A 436 -15.52 -25.29 -3.75
C ASN A 436 -14.18 -24.57 -3.53
N THR A 437 -13.17 -25.30 -3.06
CA THR A 437 -11.80 -24.82 -2.91
C THR A 437 -10.92 -25.55 -3.91
N CYS A 438 -10.20 -24.80 -4.75
CA CYS A 438 -9.47 -25.36 -5.87
C CYS A 438 -8.10 -24.71 -6.01
N ALA A 439 -7.04 -25.51 -5.94
CA ALA A 439 -5.65 -25.04 -5.89
C ALA A 439 -4.73 -25.83 -6.83
N ASP A 440 -3.81 -25.14 -7.48
CA ASP A 440 -2.74 -25.70 -8.31
C ASP A 440 -3.23 -26.61 -9.47
N SER A 441 -3.49 -25.99 -10.63
CA SER A 441 -3.78 -26.70 -11.89
C SER A 441 -2.82 -26.33 -13.02
N ASP A 442 -2.36 -27.32 -13.79
CA ASP A 442 -1.42 -27.09 -14.90
C ASP A 442 -2.02 -26.21 -16.03
N GLU A 443 -3.33 -26.24 -16.25
CA GLU A 443 -4.00 -25.50 -17.35
C GLU A 443 -5.12 -24.53 -16.89
N PHE A 444 -6.26 -25.04 -16.43
CA PHE A 444 -7.49 -24.27 -16.23
C PHE A 444 -8.11 -24.48 -14.84
N GLY A 445 -8.91 -23.53 -14.38
CA GLY A 445 -9.67 -23.66 -13.14
C GLY A 445 -11.08 -24.24 -13.35
N LEU A 446 -12.09 -23.35 -13.30
CA LEU A 446 -13.50 -23.63 -13.50
C LEU A 446 -13.92 -23.26 -14.93
N TYR A 447 -14.21 -24.27 -15.77
CA TYR A 447 -14.66 -24.07 -17.15
C TYR A 447 -16.15 -24.40 -17.32
N VAL A 448 -16.96 -23.39 -17.57
CA VAL A 448 -18.41 -23.52 -17.80
C VAL A 448 -18.71 -23.26 -19.27
N THR A 449 -19.23 -24.26 -19.99
CA THR A 449 -19.56 -24.10 -21.42
C THR A 449 -20.90 -24.72 -21.82
N MET A 450 -21.69 -23.98 -22.60
CA MET A 450 -23.03 -24.40 -23.05
C MET A 450 -24.01 -24.75 -21.90
N SER A 451 -23.76 -24.21 -20.70
CA SER A 451 -24.45 -24.49 -19.44
C SER A 451 -25.18 -23.22 -18.94
N PRO A 452 -26.33 -22.85 -19.53
CA PRO A 452 -27.01 -21.59 -19.23
C PRO A 452 -27.71 -21.62 -17.88
N ARG A 453 -27.81 -20.46 -17.23
CA ARG A 453 -28.37 -20.29 -15.87
C ARG A 453 -27.59 -21.04 -14.78
N THR A 454 -26.35 -21.43 -15.05
CA THR A 454 -25.43 -21.88 -14.01
C THR A 454 -25.08 -20.72 -13.08
N VAL A 455 -24.90 -21.00 -11.80
CA VAL A 455 -24.33 -20.05 -10.83
C VAL A 455 -22.99 -20.57 -10.33
N VAL A 456 -21.91 -19.80 -10.56
CA VAL A 456 -20.57 -20.05 -10.05
C VAL A 456 -20.34 -19.06 -8.91
N SER A 457 -20.39 -19.51 -7.66
CA SER A 457 -20.31 -18.56 -6.53
C SER A 457 -19.61 -19.04 -5.27
N ASN A 458 -18.98 -18.11 -4.55
CA ASN A 458 -18.25 -18.37 -3.30
C ASN A 458 -17.13 -19.42 -3.42
N ASN A 459 -16.63 -19.70 -4.63
CA ASN A 459 -15.51 -20.62 -4.80
C ASN A 459 -14.17 -19.91 -4.54
N VAL A 460 -13.20 -20.64 -4.02
CA VAL A 460 -11.80 -20.22 -3.93
C VAL A 460 -11.04 -20.90 -5.06
N VAL A 461 -10.38 -20.14 -5.92
CA VAL A 461 -9.62 -20.65 -7.08
C VAL A 461 -8.25 -20.00 -7.12
N ASN A 462 -7.18 -20.79 -7.00
CA ASN A 462 -5.82 -20.28 -7.10
C ASN A 462 -4.86 -21.23 -7.83
N GLY A 463 -3.75 -20.68 -8.32
CA GLY A 463 -2.69 -21.49 -8.97
C GLY A 463 -3.10 -22.11 -10.30
N SER A 464 -4.05 -21.53 -11.04
CA SER A 464 -4.41 -22.02 -12.38
C SER A 464 -3.41 -21.53 -13.44
N GLY A 465 -2.73 -22.46 -14.12
CA GLY A 465 -1.61 -22.18 -15.02
C GLY A 465 -1.92 -21.30 -16.24
N ILE A 466 -3.19 -21.14 -16.62
CA ILE A 466 -3.62 -20.28 -17.75
C ILE A 466 -4.81 -19.38 -17.36
N ARG A 467 -5.92 -19.93 -16.86
CA ARG A 467 -7.13 -19.15 -16.51
C ARG A 467 -7.90 -19.78 -15.34
N SER A 468 -8.40 -18.96 -14.42
CA SER A 468 -9.11 -19.40 -13.22
C SER A 468 -10.61 -19.69 -13.44
N ILE A 469 -11.39 -18.80 -14.03
CA ILE A 469 -12.82 -19.01 -14.34
C ILE A 469 -13.07 -18.66 -15.81
N ILE A 470 -13.67 -19.57 -16.57
CA ILE A 470 -13.93 -19.40 -18.01
C ILE A 470 -15.41 -19.68 -18.29
N VAL A 471 -16.07 -18.73 -18.98
CA VAL A 471 -17.44 -18.83 -19.47
C VAL A 471 -17.45 -18.82 -20.99
N ASP A 472 -17.99 -19.86 -21.62
CA ASP A 472 -18.14 -19.96 -23.07
C ASP A 472 -19.56 -20.40 -23.48
N ARG A 473 -20.19 -19.72 -24.45
CA ARG A 473 -21.50 -20.12 -25.00
C ARG A 473 -22.61 -20.29 -23.94
N ALA A 474 -22.54 -19.55 -22.85
CA ALA A 474 -23.45 -19.65 -21.72
C ALA A 474 -23.69 -18.28 -21.10
N ASN A 475 -24.94 -18.01 -20.71
CA ASN A 475 -25.30 -16.88 -19.87
C ASN A 475 -25.38 -17.37 -18.41
N ILE A 476 -24.49 -16.88 -17.56
CA ILE A 476 -24.29 -17.37 -16.19
C ILE A 476 -24.09 -16.22 -15.20
N THR A 477 -24.17 -16.55 -13.91
CA THR A 477 -23.77 -15.64 -12.82
C THR A 477 -22.46 -16.13 -12.20
N VAL A 478 -21.47 -15.25 -12.09
CA VAL A 478 -20.19 -15.46 -11.40
C VAL A 478 -20.14 -14.49 -10.21
N SER A 479 -20.29 -14.97 -8.97
CA SER A 479 -20.38 -14.06 -7.81
C SER A 479 -19.75 -14.50 -6.51
N GLY A 480 -19.17 -13.56 -5.75
CA GLY A 480 -18.57 -13.87 -4.43
C GLY A 480 -17.34 -14.77 -4.48
N ASN A 481 -16.74 -15.03 -5.64
CA ASN A 481 -15.58 -15.93 -5.76
C ASN A 481 -14.29 -15.21 -5.35
N LEU A 482 -13.35 -15.95 -4.76
CA LEU A 482 -12.01 -15.51 -4.43
C LEU A 482 -11.02 -16.11 -5.43
N VAL A 483 -10.35 -15.28 -6.22
CA VAL A 483 -9.50 -15.71 -7.33
C VAL A 483 -8.12 -15.08 -7.23
N TYR A 484 -7.04 -15.87 -7.27
CA TYR A 484 -5.68 -15.33 -7.16
C TYR A 484 -4.59 -16.24 -7.77
N ASP A 485 -3.35 -15.75 -7.82
CA ASP A 485 -2.16 -16.48 -8.29
C ASP A 485 -2.38 -17.19 -9.64
N SER A 486 -2.95 -16.49 -10.63
CA SER A 486 -3.29 -17.03 -11.96
C SER A 486 -3.01 -15.97 -13.04
N PRO A 487 -2.70 -16.32 -14.31
CA PRO A 487 -2.53 -15.31 -15.35
C PRO A 487 -3.83 -14.57 -15.67
N LEU A 488 -4.97 -15.27 -15.81
CA LEU A 488 -6.27 -14.64 -16.06
C LEU A 488 -7.27 -15.09 -14.99
N GLY A 489 -7.96 -14.14 -14.36
CA GLY A 489 -8.98 -14.38 -13.34
C GLY A 489 -10.28 -14.93 -13.93
N ILE A 490 -11.20 -14.06 -14.34
CA ILE A 490 -12.52 -14.38 -14.89
C ILE A 490 -12.56 -13.99 -16.37
N GLN A 491 -12.87 -14.94 -17.26
CA GLN A 491 -13.04 -14.70 -18.70
C GLN A 491 -14.46 -15.02 -19.18
N ALA A 492 -15.11 -14.08 -19.86
CA ALA A 492 -16.29 -14.34 -20.68
C ALA A 492 -15.91 -14.25 -22.18
N THR A 493 -16.03 -15.36 -22.92
CA THR A 493 -15.68 -15.39 -24.35
C THR A 493 -16.70 -14.62 -25.21
N SER A 494 -16.38 -14.36 -26.47
CA SER A 494 -17.27 -13.72 -27.45
C SER A 494 -18.50 -14.54 -27.89
N ASN A 495 -18.83 -15.60 -27.15
CA ASN A 495 -20.12 -16.31 -27.28
C ASN A 495 -20.87 -16.36 -25.93
N ALA A 496 -20.32 -15.75 -24.87
CA ALA A 496 -20.88 -15.71 -23.53
C ALA A 496 -21.52 -14.34 -23.28
N ASN A 497 -22.67 -14.12 -23.93
CA ASN A 497 -23.46 -12.90 -23.78
C ASN A 497 -24.32 -12.98 -22.51
N ASN A 498 -24.66 -11.82 -21.94
CA ASN A 498 -25.52 -11.69 -20.74
C ASN A 498 -24.94 -12.47 -19.55
N VAL A 499 -23.67 -12.20 -19.25
CA VAL A 499 -22.93 -12.73 -18.10
C VAL A 499 -22.91 -11.67 -17.01
N SER A 500 -23.26 -12.06 -15.78
CA SER A 500 -23.18 -11.19 -14.60
C SER A 500 -22.00 -11.60 -13.72
N VAL A 501 -21.06 -10.67 -13.48
CA VAL A 501 -19.85 -10.86 -12.66
C VAL A 501 -19.89 -9.86 -11.51
N PHE A 502 -20.20 -10.29 -10.28
CA PHE A 502 -20.34 -9.35 -9.16
C PHE A 502 -19.89 -9.86 -7.79
N ASP A 503 -19.55 -8.97 -6.87
CA ASP A 503 -19.04 -9.29 -5.52
C ASP A 503 -17.79 -10.20 -5.49
N ASN A 504 -17.04 -10.37 -6.59
CA ASN A 504 -15.85 -11.22 -6.61
C ASN A 504 -14.61 -10.48 -6.07
N GLN A 505 -13.67 -11.21 -5.49
CA GLN A 505 -12.38 -10.71 -5.00
C GLN A 505 -11.25 -11.31 -5.84
N LEU A 506 -10.44 -10.47 -6.48
CA LEU A 506 -9.38 -10.87 -7.40
C LEU A 506 -8.06 -10.21 -7.03
N TYR A 507 -6.97 -10.96 -6.90
CA TYR A 507 -5.64 -10.36 -6.64
C TYR A 507 -4.45 -11.16 -7.16
N SER A 508 -3.35 -10.47 -7.48
CA SER A 508 -2.12 -11.10 -8.04
C SER A 508 -2.39 -11.85 -9.35
N ILE A 509 -2.98 -11.15 -10.33
CA ILE A 509 -3.41 -11.67 -11.64
C ILE A 509 -2.98 -10.72 -12.76
N ASP A 510 -2.57 -11.23 -13.93
CA ASP A 510 -2.20 -10.39 -15.09
C ASP A 510 -3.44 -9.64 -15.63
N VAL A 511 -4.53 -10.34 -15.94
CA VAL A 511 -5.84 -9.73 -16.26
C VAL A 511 -6.94 -10.30 -15.35
N ALA A 512 -7.47 -9.48 -14.44
CA ALA A 512 -8.43 -9.93 -13.43
C ALA A 512 -9.80 -10.29 -14.03
N ILE A 513 -10.44 -9.38 -14.76
CA ILE A 513 -11.71 -9.65 -15.46
C ILE A 513 -11.57 -9.29 -16.95
N GLN A 514 -11.83 -10.25 -17.85
CA GLN A 514 -11.86 -10.03 -19.30
C GLN A 514 -13.22 -10.41 -19.89
N ILE A 515 -13.90 -9.46 -20.51
CA ILE A 515 -15.21 -9.64 -21.15
C ILE A 515 -15.06 -9.45 -22.67
N SER A 516 -15.64 -10.36 -23.44
CA SER A 516 -15.64 -10.29 -24.92
C SER A 516 -17.00 -10.56 -25.56
N GLY A 517 -18.06 -10.78 -24.76
CA GLY A 517 -19.43 -11.00 -25.22
C GLY A 517 -20.37 -9.87 -24.76
N ASP A 518 -21.51 -9.76 -25.43
CA ASP A 518 -22.45 -8.63 -25.28
C ASP A 518 -23.29 -8.68 -23.99
N ASP A 519 -23.95 -7.57 -23.64
CA ASP A 519 -24.90 -7.46 -22.52
C ASP A 519 -24.29 -7.82 -21.13
N ALA A 520 -22.98 -7.65 -20.93
CA ALA A 520 -22.31 -8.04 -19.69
C ALA A 520 -22.55 -7.04 -18.54
N PHE A 521 -22.68 -7.56 -17.32
CA PHE A 521 -22.84 -6.75 -16.10
C PHE A 521 -21.71 -7.07 -15.12
N VAL A 522 -20.84 -6.11 -14.84
CA VAL A 522 -19.64 -6.26 -13.98
C VAL A 522 -19.74 -5.29 -12.80
N ASP A 523 -20.23 -5.76 -11.66
CA ASP A 523 -20.63 -4.89 -10.54
C ASP A 523 -19.97 -5.24 -9.20
N SER A 524 -19.58 -4.25 -8.40
CA SER A 524 -19.13 -4.44 -7.00
C SER A 524 -17.98 -5.46 -6.79
N ASN A 525 -17.11 -5.68 -7.79
CA ASN A 525 -15.94 -6.54 -7.64
C ASN A 525 -14.77 -5.78 -6.99
N GLN A 526 -13.95 -6.49 -6.21
CA GLN A 526 -12.73 -5.96 -5.58
C GLN A 526 -11.51 -6.55 -6.29
N ILE A 527 -10.61 -5.69 -6.79
CA ILE A 527 -9.47 -6.08 -7.61
C ILE A 527 -8.20 -5.38 -7.08
N MET A 528 -7.13 -6.11 -6.81
CA MET A 528 -5.88 -5.52 -6.32
C MET A 528 -4.61 -6.25 -6.79
N ASP A 529 -3.48 -5.54 -6.90
CA ASP A 529 -2.19 -6.12 -7.28
C ASP A 529 -2.24 -6.86 -8.64
N CYS A 530 -2.81 -6.24 -9.67
CA CYS A 530 -3.06 -6.84 -10.99
C CYS A 530 -2.38 -6.07 -12.13
N GLY A 531 -2.25 -6.67 -13.32
CA GLY A 531 -1.87 -5.94 -14.54
C GLY A 531 -3.03 -5.07 -15.01
N THR A 532 -4.04 -5.68 -15.61
CA THR A 532 -5.32 -5.04 -15.95
C THR A 532 -6.43 -5.49 -14.99
N GLY A 533 -7.19 -4.54 -14.45
CA GLY A 533 -8.34 -4.79 -13.60
C GLY A 533 -9.53 -5.35 -14.39
N ILE A 534 -10.12 -4.53 -15.25
CA ILE A 534 -11.26 -4.93 -16.10
C ILE A 534 -10.97 -4.59 -17.56
N GLU A 535 -10.95 -5.60 -18.44
CA GLU A 535 -10.78 -5.44 -19.89
C GLU A 535 -12.09 -5.75 -20.63
N ILE A 536 -12.61 -4.78 -21.38
CA ILE A 536 -13.71 -4.97 -22.33
C ILE A 536 -13.17 -4.95 -23.76
N ASN A 537 -13.18 -6.11 -24.39
CA ASN A 537 -12.69 -6.31 -25.75
C ASN A 537 -13.65 -5.73 -26.82
N SER A 538 -13.07 -5.27 -27.93
CA SER A 538 -13.74 -4.71 -29.13
C SER A 538 -14.82 -5.58 -29.80
N GLY A 539 -15.03 -6.81 -29.34
CA GLY A 539 -16.12 -7.68 -29.77
C GLY A 539 -17.37 -7.61 -28.89
N ALA A 540 -17.35 -6.88 -27.78
CA ALA A 540 -18.47 -6.72 -26.85
C ALA A 540 -19.22 -5.40 -27.08
N GLU A 541 -20.55 -5.48 -27.08
CA GLU A 541 -21.46 -4.33 -27.09
C GLU A 541 -22.33 -4.29 -25.81
N GLU A 542 -22.77 -3.09 -25.40
CA GLU A 542 -23.78 -2.87 -24.34
C GLU A 542 -23.42 -3.45 -22.95
N ALA A 543 -22.16 -3.36 -22.52
CA ALA A 543 -21.74 -3.76 -21.16
C ALA A 543 -21.86 -2.61 -20.13
N ASP A 544 -22.20 -2.96 -18.89
CA ASP A 544 -22.30 -2.08 -17.71
C ASP A 544 -21.26 -2.52 -16.67
N ILE A 545 -20.35 -1.61 -16.31
CA ILE A 545 -19.28 -1.81 -15.32
C ILE A 545 -19.52 -0.84 -14.16
N SER A 546 -19.98 -1.29 -12.99
CA SER A 546 -20.29 -0.34 -11.92
C SER A 546 -19.89 -0.72 -10.50
N LYS A 547 -19.52 0.29 -9.69
CA LYS A 547 -19.15 0.13 -8.26
C LYS A 547 -17.98 -0.81 -7.98
N ASN A 548 -17.15 -1.12 -8.97
CA ASN A 548 -15.95 -1.93 -8.76
C ASN A 548 -14.88 -1.10 -8.01
N ASP A 549 -14.10 -1.77 -7.17
CA ASP A 549 -13.05 -1.21 -6.32
C ASP A 549 -11.71 -1.81 -6.78
N ILE A 550 -10.89 -1.01 -7.45
CA ILE A 550 -9.70 -1.45 -8.21
C ILE A 550 -8.48 -0.68 -7.70
N ASP A 551 -7.44 -1.34 -7.21
CA ASP A 551 -6.27 -0.67 -6.61
C ASP A 551 -4.92 -1.32 -6.96
N ASN A 552 -3.87 -0.52 -7.12
CA ASN A 552 -2.50 -0.97 -7.42
C ASN A 552 -2.44 -1.87 -8.68
N VAL A 553 -2.67 -1.25 -9.85
CA VAL A 553 -2.72 -1.94 -11.16
C VAL A 553 -1.98 -1.16 -12.26
N ASP A 554 -1.66 -1.79 -13.38
CA ASP A 554 -1.18 -1.05 -14.56
C ASP A 554 -2.37 -0.31 -15.23
N ASP A 555 -3.42 -1.06 -15.60
CA ASP A 555 -4.67 -0.53 -16.19
C ASP A 555 -5.88 -0.82 -15.28
N GLY A 556 -6.59 0.19 -14.81
CA GLY A 556 -7.81 0.01 -14.00
C GLY A 556 -8.96 -0.59 -14.79
N ILE A 557 -9.50 0.18 -15.74
CA ILE A 557 -10.51 -0.29 -16.70
C ILE A 557 -10.02 0.01 -18.13
N TYR A 558 -9.85 -1.02 -18.96
CA TYR A 558 -9.46 -0.90 -20.36
C TYR A 558 -10.65 -1.18 -21.29
N LEU A 559 -11.00 -0.19 -22.12
CA LEU A 559 -12.21 -0.18 -22.95
C LEU A 559 -11.88 -0.09 -24.43
N THR A 560 -12.28 -1.12 -25.19
CA THR A 560 -12.21 -1.13 -26.67
C THR A 560 -13.54 -1.46 -27.36
N GLY A 561 -14.60 -1.71 -26.59
CA GLY A 561 -15.96 -2.05 -27.06
C GLY A 561 -16.79 -0.85 -27.54
N SER A 562 -18.08 -1.09 -27.81
CA SER A 562 -19.05 -0.06 -28.24
C SER A 562 -20.26 0.03 -27.31
N ASN A 563 -20.74 1.25 -27.04
CA ASN A 563 -21.83 1.54 -26.10
C ASN A 563 -21.56 0.93 -24.70
N ILE A 564 -20.36 1.13 -24.16
CA ILE A 564 -19.96 0.61 -22.85
C ILE A 564 -20.18 1.69 -21.80
N SER A 565 -20.93 1.36 -20.75
CA SER A 565 -21.10 2.23 -19.58
C SER A 565 -20.16 1.77 -18.47
N ALA A 566 -19.42 2.70 -17.87
CA ALA A 566 -18.69 2.45 -16.63
C ALA A 566 -19.04 3.53 -15.60
N SER A 567 -19.70 3.17 -14.50
CA SER A 567 -20.20 4.15 -13.54
C SER A 567 -19.94 3.83 -12.06
N ASN A 568 -19.74 4.86 -11.24
CA ASN A 568 -19.55 4.73 -9.79
C ASN A 568 -18.35 3.83 -9.38
N ASN A 569 -17.40 3.53 -10.27
CA ASN A 569 -16.23 2.72 -9.92
C ASN A 569 -15.21 3.55 -9.12
N THR A 570 -14.48 2.90 -8.21
CA THR A 570 -13.37 3.49 -7.45
C THR A 570 -12.07 2.87 -7.92
N ILE A 571 -11.11 3.70 -8.35
CA ILE A 571 -9.84 3.25 -8.94
C ILE A 571 -8.67 3.98 -8.27
N GLY A 572 -7.69 3.24 -7.75
CA GLY A 572 -6.55 3.76 -7.01
C GLY A 572 -5.21 3.26 -7.57
N ASN A 573 -4.17 4.09 -7.42
CA ASN A 573 -2.76 3.72 -7.63
C ASN A 573 -2.51 3.00 -8.98
N ALA A 574 -3.07 3.51 -10.08
CA ALA A 574 -2.96 2.90 -11.41
C ALA A 574 -2.02 3.67 -12.35
N ASP A 575 -1.37 3.03 -13.32
CA ASP A 575 -0.71 3.77 -14.41
C ASP A 575 -1.77 4.47 -15.30
N TYR A 576 -2.86 3.75 -15.62
CA TYR A 576 -4.04 4.32 -16.27
C TYR A 576 -5.30 3.94 -15.48
N GLY A 577 -6.00 4.91 -14.89
CA GLY A 577 -7.24 4.67 -14.16
C GLY A 577 -8.33 4.09 -15.07
N ILE A 578 -8.67 4.81 -16.15
CA ILE A 578 -9.49 4.29 -17.25
C ILE A 578 -8.77 4.57 -18.57
N TYR A 579 -8.45 3.52 -19.32
CA TYR A 579 -7.90 3.59 -20.68
C TYR A 579 -9.02 3.31 -21.68
N ILE A 580 -9.35 4.29 -22.52
CA ILE A 580 -10.23 4.13 -23.68
C ILE A 580 -9.41 4.10 -24.98
N ASP A 581 -9.41 2.98 -25.72
CA ASP A 581 -8.83 2.87 -27.08
C ASP A 581 -9.90 2.51 -28.11
N SER A 582 -10.08 3.38 -29.11
CA SER A 582 -10.90 3.13 -30.30
C SER A 582 -12.38 2.81 -30.01
N ALA A 583 -12.86 3.14 -28.81
CA ALA A 583 -14.22 2.88 -28.38
C ALA A 583 -15.23 3.85 -29.02
N VAL A 584 -16.47 3.40 -29.18
CA VAL A 584 -17.55 4.18 -29.78
C VAL A 584 -18.69 4.34 -28.78
N ASN A 585 -19.05 5.59 -28.48
CA ASN A 585 -20.03 5.97 -27.45
C ASN A 585 -19.74 5.38 -26.05
N PRO A 586 -18.52 5.49 -25.48
CA PRO A 586 -18.30 5.14 -24.08
C PRO A 586 -18.99 6.15 -23.14
N GLU A 587 -19.66 5.67 -22.09
CA GLU A 587 -20.33 6.50 -21.08
C GLU A 587 -19.64 6.29 -19.72
N LEU A 588 -18.92 7.30 -19.21
CA LEU A 588 -18.25 7.26 -17.91
C LEU A 588 -18.95 8.21 -16.94
N GLU A 589 -19.61 7.67 -15.91
CA GLU A 589 -20.45 8.45 -14.98
C GLU A 589 -20.04 8.26 -13.50
N ASP A 590 -19.86 9.33 -12.74
CA ASP A 590 -19.63 9.30 -11.28
C ASP A 590 -18.43 8.43 -10.80
N ASN A 591 -17.43 8.15 -11.65
CA ASN A 591 -16.26 7.35 -11.23
C ASN A 591 -15.30 8.18 -10.35
N ILE A 592 -14.68 7.54 -9.36
CA ILE A 592 -13.68 8.12 -8.46
C ILE A 592 -12.32 7.52 -8.81
N ILE A 593 -11.35 8.36 -9.16
CA ILE A 593 -10.00 7.92 -9.56
C ILE A 593 -8.95 8.66 -8.72
N GLY A 594 -7.96 7.94 -8.20
CA GLY A 594 -7.00 8.46 -7.23
C GLY A 594 -5.57 8.00 -7.46
N ALA A 595 -4.60 8.89 -7.24
CA ALA A 595 -3.16 8.60 -7.23
C ALA A 595 -2.66 7.82 -8.46
N SER A 596 -3.26 8.06 -9.62
CA SER A 596 -2.93 7.39 -10.89
C SER A 596 -2.04 8.25 -11.78
N THR A 597 -1.14 7.66 -12.55
CA THR A 597 -0.28 8.40 -13.51
C THR A 597 -1.14 9.15 -14.53
N ILE A 598 -2.12 8.48 -15.12
CA ILE A 598 -3.22 9.08 -15.89
C ILE A 598 -4.56 8.67 -15.28
N GLY A 599 -5.44 9.63 -15.04
CA GLY A 599 -6.79 9.36 -14.53
C GLY A 599 -7.66 8.72 -15.61
N ILE A 600 -7.89 9.44 -16.71
CA ILE A 600 -8.64 8.93 -17.87
C ILE A 600 -7.85 9.21 -19.15
N TYR A 601 -7.34 8.15 -19.78
CA TYR A 601 -6.59 8.21 -21.04
C TYR A 601 -7.49 7.89 -22.23
N ILE A 602 -7.46 8.74 -23.26
CA ILE A 602 -8.36 8.65 -24.42
C ILE A 602 -7.55 8.63 -25.72
N HIS A 603 -7.61 7.49 -26.42
CA HIS A 603 -7.04 7.30 -27.76
C HIS A 603 -8.10 6.87 -28.78
N SER A 604 -8.11 7.52 -29.94
CA SER A 604 -8.86 7.15 -31.15
C SER A 604 -10.37 6.90 -30.99
N SER A 605 -10.95 7.28 -29.86
CA SER A 605 -12.34 7.01 -29.47
C SER A 605 -13.28 8.15 -29.91
N THR A 606 -14.58 7.90 -29.98
CA THR A 606 -15.55 8.90 -30.50
C THR A 606 -16.87 8.94 -29.72
N ASN A 607 -17.47 10.14 -29.65
CA ASN A 607 -18.78 10.41 -29.03
C ASN A 607 -18.91 9.96 -27.56
N GLY A 608 -17.82 9.97 -26.80
CA GLY A 608 -17.89 9.64 -25.38
C GLY A 608 -18.69 10.66 -24.56
N LEU A 609 -19.39 10.18 -23.53
CA LEU A 609 -20.01 10.99 -22.48
C LEU A 609 -19.21 10.79 -21.20
N PHE A 610 -18.70 11.87 -20.63
CA PHE A 610 -17.96 11.86 -19.38
C PHE A 610 -18.66 12.81 -18.41
N GLU A 611 -19.35 12.27 -17.40
CA GLU A 611 -20.17 13.04 -16.47
C GLU A 611 -19.85 12.72 -15.00
N GLY A 612 -19.73 13.73 -14.13
CA GLY A 612 -19.60 13.54 -12.68
C GLY A 612 -18.29 12.89 -12.17
N ASN A 613 -17.34 12.52 -13.05
CA ASN A 613 -16.12 11.80 -12.64
C ASN A 613 -15.21 12.69 -11.78
N ASN A 614 -14.70 12.16 -10.68
CA ASN A 614 -13.88 12.87 -9.70
C ASN A 614 -12.48 12.26 -9.61
N MET A 615 -11.47 13.00 -10.05
CA MET A 615 -10.08 12.59 -10.06
C MET A 615 -9.28 13.33 -8.98
N THR A 616 -8.37 12.60 -8.33
CA THR A 616 -7.48 13.13 -7.28
C THR A 616 -6.05 12.66 -7.52
N GLU A 617 -5.09 13.58 -7.46
CA GLU A 617 -3.69 13.33 -7.82
C GLU A 617 -3.48 12.90 -9.30
N CYS A 618 -4.52 12.98 -10.14
CA CYS A 618 -4.56 12.60 -11.56
C CYS A 618 -5.59 13.43 -12.36
N GLY A 619 -5.64 13.28 -13.69
CA GLY A 619 -6.57 14.00 -14.58
C GLY A 619 -6.83 13.30 -15.92
N PHE A 620 -7.41 14.00 -16.88
CA PHE A 620 -7.59 13.51 -18.25
C PHE A 620 -6.28 13.55 -19.04
N TYR A 621 -6.20 12.75 -20.11
CA TYR A 621 -5.22 12.94 -21.17
C TYR A 621 -5.71 12.41 -22.51
N PHE A 622 -5.59 13.23 -23.55
CA PHE A 622 -5.81 12.81 -24.93
C PHE A 622 -4.46 12.58 -25.62
N SER A 623 -4.28 11.44 -26.28
CA SER A 623 -3.04 11.20 -27.03
C SER A 623 -2.85 12.26 -28.13
N ASN A 624 -1.64 12.80 -28.27
CA ASN A 624 -1.29 13.70 -29.39
C ASN A 624 -1.46 12.99 -30.75
N GLY A 625 -1.72 13.75 -31.83
CA GLY A 625 -1.99 13.19 -33.15
C GLY A 625 -3.46 12.94 -33.49
N GLN A 626 -4.39 13.19 -32.57
CA GLN A 626 -5.81 12.92 -32.79
C GLN A 626 -6.51 13.96 -33.68
N SER A 627 -7.44 13.48 -34.51
CA SER A 627 -8.31 14.36 -35.31
C SER A 627 -9.39 14.99 -34.43
N ILE A 628 -9.91 16.16 -34.81
CA ILE A 628 -11.01 16.85 -34.10
C ILE A 628 -12.23 15.92 -33.88
N ALA A 629 -12.49 14.95 -34.77
CA ALA A 629 -13.58 13.99 -34.59
C ALA A 629 -13.36 13.00 -33.42
N ASN A 630 -12.10 12.69 -33.11
CA ASN A 630 -11.71 11.82 -31.98
C ASN A 630 -11.43 12.62 -30.69
N LEU A 631 -11.62 13.94 -30.74
CA LEU A 631 -11.57 14.85 -29.59
C LEU A 631 -12.96 15.44 -29.28
N ASN A 632 -14.00 15.00 -30.00
CA ASN A 632 -15.38 15.45 -29.87
C ASN A 632 -16.15 14.54 -28.89
N HIS A 633 -16.21 14.98 -27.63
CA HIS A 633 -16.84 14.29 -26.51
C HIS A 633 -17.77 15.24 -25.75
N SER A 634 -18.67 14.68 -24.95
CA SER A 634 -19.52 15.45 -24.03
C SER A 634 -18.91 15.39 -22.63
N PHE A 635 -18.70 16.55 -22.01
CA PHE A 635 -18.20 16.69 -20.64
C PHE A 635 -19.23 17.43 -19.78
N ALA A 636 -19.52 16.92 -18.58
CA ALA A 636 -20.35 17.59 -17.58
C ALA A 636 -19.86 17.27 -16.15
N GLU A 637 -19.84 18.25 -15.25
CA GLU A 637 -19.63 18.06 -13.80
C GLU A 637 -18.39 17.21 -13.37
N ASN A 638 -17.39 17.01 -14.24
CA ASN A 638 -16.14 16.31 -13.89
C ASN A 638 -15.21 17.23 -13.07
N HIS A 639 -14.46 16.64 -12.14
CA HIS A 639 -13.56 17.34 -11.24
C HIS A 639 -12.15 16.72 -11.21
N VAL A 640 -11.14 17.57 -11.08
CA VAL A 640 -9.72 17.23 -10.81
C VAL A 640 -9.30 18.00 -9.57
N ASN A 641 -8.83 17.31 -8.54
CA ASN A 641 -8.40 17.90 -7.26
C ASN A 641 -9.45 18.86 -6.66
N GLU A 642 -10.68 18.37 -6.51
CA GLU A 642 -11.86 19.09 -6.01
C GLU A 642 -12.36 20.28 -6.86
N LYS A 643 -11.70 20.59 -8.00
CA LYS A 643 -12.07 21.68 -8.90
C LYS A 643 -12.64 21.17 -10.23
N PRO A 644 -13.56 21.89 -10.89
CA PRO A 644 -14.11 21.47 -12.18
C PRO A 644 -13.04 21.37 -13.28
N VAL A 645 -13.24 20.44 -14.22
CA VAL A 645 -12.53 20.39 -15.50
C VAL A 645 -13.21 21.31 -16.50
N TYR A 646 -12.48 22.23 -17.13
CA TYR A 646 -13.00 23.02 -18.24
C TYR A 646 -12.71 22.33 -19.57
N TYR A 647 -13.75 21.92 -20.29
CA TYR A 647 -13.63 21.40 -21.65
C TYR A 647 -14.39 22.31 -22.62
N ALA A 648 -13.70 22.83 -23.63
CA ALA A 648 -14.29 23.63 -24.69
C ALA A 648 -13.96 23.09 -26.08
N LEU A 649 -14.98 23.09 -26.94
CA LEU A 649 -14.92 22.58 -28.30
C LEU A 649 -15.57 23.57 -29.29
N ASN A 650 -14.79 24.08 -30.26
CA ASN A 650 -15.22 25.10 -31.23
C ASN A 650 -15.65 26.45 -30.59
N GLU A 651 -15.09 26.81 -29.44
CA GLU A 651 -15.40 28.07 -28.74
C GLU A 651 -14.44 29.22 -29.12
N GLN A 652 -14.79 30.45 -28.77
CA GLN A 652 -13.98 31.63 -29.07
C GLN A 652 -14.16 32.72 -28.01
N ALA A 653 -13.16 33.60 -27.86
CA ALA A 653 -13.21 34.74 -26.93
C ALA A 653 -13.41 34.34 -25.46
N LEU A 654 -12.77 33.24 -25.03
CA LEU A 654 -12.81 32.79 -23.64
C LEU A 654 -11.85 33.64 -22.78
N GLY A 655 -12.29 33.96 -21.56
CA GLY A 655 -11.46 34.57 -20.52
C GLY A 655 -11.63 33.75 -19.25
N LEU A 656 -10.65 32.89 -18.97
CA LEU A 656 -10.69 31.91 -17.89
C LEU A 656 -9.73 32.35 -16.77
N ASP A 657 -10.22 32.32 -15.53
CA ASP A 657 -9.37 32.35 -14.35
C ASP A 657 -8.94 30.91 -14.07
N GLY A 658 -7.65 30.60 -14.22
CA GLY A 658 -7.15 29.25 -14.01
C GLY A 658 -7.21 28.81 -12.54
N ALA A 659 -7.47 29.71 -11.58
CA ALA A 659 -7.71 29.32 -10.20
C ALA A 659 -9.04 28.58 -10.01
N ASP A 660 -10.03 28.80 -10.88
CA ASP A 660 -11.37 28.16 -10.80
C ASP A 660 -11.37 26.69 -11.23
N TYR A 661 -10.33 26.22 -11.93
CA TYR A 661 -10.31 24.90 -12.59
C TYR A 661 -9.19 23.98 -12.08
N GLY A 662 -9.42 22.67 -12.19
CA GLY A 662 -8.44 21.62 -11.89
C GLY A 662 -7.62 21.20 -13.11
N GLU A 663 -8.22 21.32 -14.30
CA GLU A 663 -7.63 21.03 -15.60
C GLU A 663 -8.40 21.80 -16.69
N ILE A 664 -7.73 22.28 -17.74
CA ILE A 664 -8.33 23.02 -18.84
C ILE A 664 -7.96 22.39 -20.20
N ILE A 665 -8.98 22.05 -20.98
CA ILE A 665 -8.90 21.32 -22.24
C ILE A 665 -9.56 22.15 -23.34
N LEU A 666 -8.77 22.60 -24.32
CA LEU A 666 -9.22 23.45 -25.42
C LEU A 666 -9.05 22.72 -26.76
N VAL A 667 -10.18 22.46 -27.45
CA VAL A 667 -10.20 21.78 -28.75
C VAL A 667 -10.79 22.69 -29.81
N ASN A 668 -10.01 23.03 -30.84
CA ASN A 668 -10.41 23.92 -31.94
C ASN A 668 -11.00 25.25 -31.44
N CYS A 669 -10.42 25.82 -30.38
CA CYS A 669 -10.85 27.07 -29.76
C CYS A 669 -10.00 28.25 -30.26
N SER A 670 -10.48 29.49 -30.11
CA SER A 670 -9.73 30.66 -30.59
C SER A 670 -9.88 31.95 -29.79
N ASP A 671 -8.93 32.88 -29.96
CA ASP A 671 -8.94 34.23 -29.36
C ASP A 671 -9.16 34.19 -27.83
N SER A 672 -8.50 33.27 -27.12
CA SER A 672 -8.85 32.90 -25.74
C SER A 672 -7.69 33.08 -24.77
N SER A 673 -8.00 33.40 -23.52
CA SER A 673 -7.01 33.72 -22.48
C SER A 673 -7.26 32.91 -21.21
N ILE A 674 -6.17 32.47 -20.58
CA ILE A 674 -6.12 31.80 -19.27
C ILE A 674 -5.17 32.62 -18.39
N ASN A 675 -5.65 33.10 -17.24
CA ASN A 675 -4.84 33.87 -16.30
C ASN A 675 -4.91 33.28 -14.89
N GLY A 676 -3.77 33.16 -14.23
CA GLY A 676 -3.69 32.67 -12.86
C GLY A 676 -3.90 31.16 -12.73
N GLY A 677 -3.71 30.65 -11.51
CA GLY A 677 -3.96 29.24 -11.17
C GLY A 677 -2.73 28.52 -10.65
N VAL A 678 -2.97 27.56 -9.75
CA VAL A 678 -1.97 26.66 -9.20
C VAL A 678 -2.46 25.24 -9.50
N PHE A 679 -1.66 24.50 -10.25
CA PHE A 679 -1.94 23.13 -10.69
C PHE A 679 -0.83 22.24 -10.14
N THR A 680 -1.21 21.29 -9.30
CA THR A 680 -0.27 20.37 -8.64
C THR A 680 -0.88 18.99 -8.51
N TRP A 681 -0.06 17.95 -8.67
CA TRP A 681 -0.50 16.55 -8.54
C TRP A 681 -1.71 16.29 -9.45
N SER A 682 -1.52 16.42 -10.76
CA SER A 682 -2.52 16.00 -11.74
C SER A 682 -1.82 15.48 -12.99
N THR A 683 -2.57 14.82 -13.88
CA THR A 683 -1.99 14.35 -15.14
C THR A 683 -1.58 15.52 -16.03
N SER A 684 -2.47 16.51 -16.17
CA SER A 684 -2.27 17.70 -17.00
C SER A 684 -2.83 18.94 -16.33
N ALA A 685 -2.34 20.11 -16.76
CA ALA A 685 -2.97 21.40 -16.47
C ALA A 685 -3.65 21.95 -17.73
N PHE A 686 -2.94 21.92 -18.87
CA PHE A 686 -3.42 22.45 -20.14
C PHE A 686 -3.25 21.45 -21.28
N LEU A 687 -4.36 21.12 -21.95
CA LEU A 687 -4.40 20.28 -23.14
C LEU A 687 -4.99 21.09 -24.31
N ILE A 688 -4.17 21.44 -25.30
CA ILE A 688 -4.50 22.44 -26.31
C ILE A 688 -4.33 21.86 -27.72
N TYR A 689 -5.46 21.56 -28.36
CA TYR A 689 -5.53 20.87 -29.63
C TYR A 689 -6.21 21.72 -30.71
N HIS A 690 -5.63 21.77 -31.92
CA HIS A 690 -6.23 22.41 -33.10
C HIS A 690 -6.64 23.88 -32.93
N SER A 691 -6.10 24.59 -31.93
CA SER A 691 -6.61 25.90 -31.48
C SER A 691 -5.79 27.08 -32.05
N GLU A 692 -6.27 28.33 -31.91
CA GLU A 692 -5.57 29.50 -32.48
C GLU A 692 -5.67 30.78 -31.62
N ARG A 693 -4.57 31.51 -31.39
CA ARG A 693 -4.51 32.72 -30.56
C ARG A 693 -4.98 32.43 -29.13
N ILE A 694 -4.14 31.69 -28.42
CA ILE A 694 -4.35 31.30 -27.03
C ILE A 694 -3.26 31.95 -26.18
N ASP A 695 -3.63 32.68 -25.13
CA ASP A 695 -2.69 33.35 -24.22
C ASP A 695 -2.82 32.77 -22.81
N ILE A 696 -1.72 32.26 -22.25
CA ILE A 696 -1.64 31.70 -20.88
C ILE A 696 -0.69 32.57 -20.06
N SER A 697 -1.11 33.00 -18.87
CA SER A 697 -0.31 33.92 -18.08
C SER A 697 -0.45 33.70 -16.57
N ASN A 698 0.62 33.99 -15.81
CA ASN A 698 0.60 33.99 -14.34
C ASN A 698 0.24 32.62 -13.71
N VAL A 699 0.58 31.50 -14.35
CA VAL A 699 0.27 30.15 -13.84
C VAL A 699 1.44 29.58 -13.03
N HIS A 700 1.14 28.68 -12.08
CA HIS A 700 2.13 27.89 -11.36
C HIS A 700 1.83 26.40 -11.50
N LEU A 701 2.71 25.66 -12.18
CA LEU A 701 2.59 24.22 -12.41
C LEU A 701 3.70 23.48 -11.65
N SER A 702 3.35 22.47 -10.84
CA SER A 702 4.36 21.56 -10.28
C SER A 702 3.87 20.14 -10.01
N ASP A 703 4.76 19.15 -10.09
CA ASP A 703 4.44 17.73 -9.86
C ASP A 703 3.27 17.21 -10.75
N LEU A 704 3.37 17.38 -12.08
CA LEU A 704 2.43 16.81 -13.08
C LEU A 704 3.15 15.89 -14.08
N TRP A 705 2.39 15.03 -14.76
CA TRP A 705 2.94 14.10 -15.75
C TRP A 705 3.10 14.70 -17.16
N TYR A 706 2.09 15.43 -17.63
CA TYR A 706 2.02 16.09 -18.95
C TYR A 706 1.48 17.53 -18.77
N PRO A 707 2.28 18.47 -18.23
CA PRO A 707 1.75 19.74 -17.72
C PRO A 707 1.05 20.58 -18.79
N VAL A 708 1.71 20.78 -19.93
CA VAL A 708 1.19 21.55 -21.08
C VAL A 708 1.44 20.75 -22.36
N SER A 709 0.39 20.13 -22.90
CA SER A 709 0.44 19.41 -24.18
C SER A 709 -0.24 20.21 -25.28
N VAL A 710 0.49 20.49 -26.36
CA VAL A 710 0.07 21.37 -27.45
C VAL A 710 0.25 20.64 -28.79
N TYR A 711 -0.82 20.54 -29.57
CA TYR A 711 -0.78 19.88 -30.87
C TYR A 711 -1.64 20.60 -31.92
N GLN A 712 -1.03 20.90 -33.08
CA GLN A 712 -1.67 21.63 -34.19
C GLN A 712 -2.32 22.96 -33.79
N THR A 713 -1.69 23.69 -32.86
CA THR A 713 -2.18 24.98 -32.37
C THR A 713 -1.35 26.13 -32.97
N ALA A 714 -1.97 27.27 -33.27
CA ALA A 714 -1.32 28.42 -33.89
C ALA A 714 -1.37 29.67 -33.00
N ASN A 715 -0.26 30.40 -32.85
CA ASN A 715 -0.14 31.58 -31.98
C ASN A 715 -0.52 31.25 -30.51
N LEU A 716 0.31 30.45 -29.84
CA LEU A 716 0.18 30.17 -28.39
C LEU A 716 1.23 31.00 -27.63
N THR A 717 0.77 31.88 -26.74
CA THR A 717 1.63 32.65 -25.82
C THR A 717 1.56 32.02 -24.43
N ILE A 718 2.71 31.86 -23.77
CA ILE A 718 2.81 31.49 -22.35
C ILE A 718 3.74 32.49 -21.66
N GLU A 719 3.23 33.29 -20.73
CA GLU A 719 3.99 34.38 -20.09
C GLU A 719 3.91 34.40 -18.55
N ASP A 720 4.90 35.03 -17.90
CA ASP A 720 4.92 35.33 -16.46
C ASP A 720 4.63 34.12 -15.54
N SER A 721 5.14 32.93 -15.90
CA SER A 721 4.67 31.65 -15.32
C SER A 721 5.80 30.82 -14.68
N ILE A 722 5.44 30.02 -13.66
CA ILE A 722 6.38 29.25 -12.83
C ILE A 722 6.13 27.75 -13.01
N PHE A 723 7.20 26.99 -13.18
CA PHE A 723 7.22 25.56 -13.47
C PHE A 723 8.26 24.86 -12.59
N GLY A 724 7.88 23.81 -11.86
CA GLY A 724 8.83 23.09 -11.01
C GLY A 724 8.42 21.69 -10.57
N GLY A 725 9.27 21.04 -9.78
CA GLY A 725 8.97 19.75 -9.16
C GLY A 725 9.16 18.53 -10.08
N ARG A 726 8.64 17.39 -9.65
CA ARG A 726 8.87 16.08 -10.28
C ARG A 726 7.96 15.90 -11.50
N LEU A 727 8.51 16.14 -12.68
CA LEU A 727 7.85 15.93 -13.96
C LEU A 727 8.56 14.80 -14.71
N ASN A 728 7.81 13.83 -15.25
CA ASN A 728 8.37 12.71 -16.01
C ASN A 728 8.40 12.96 -17.54
N THR A 729 7.90 14.12 -18.00
CA THR A 729 7.93 14.53 -19.41
C THR A 729 8.21 16.03 -19.53
N ALA A 730 8.29 16.55 -20.76
CA ALA A 730 8.54 17.97 -20.98
C ALA A 730 7.41 18.84 -20.44
N VAL A 731 7.73 19.94 -19.74
CA VAL A 731 6.71 20.83 -19.16
C VAL A 731 5.80 21.38 -20.25
N ILE A 732 6.42 21.91 -21.30
CA ILE A 732 5.77 22.39 -22.51
C ILE A 732 6.18 21.46 -23.64
N TYR A 733 5.24 20.61 -24.06
CA TYR A 733 5.38 19.77 -25.24
C TYR A 733 4.54 20.34 -26.38
N ALA A 734 5.20 20.91 -27.40
CA ALA A 734 4.54 21.46 -28.57
C ALA A 734 4.92 20.69 -29.84
N ASP A 735 3.92 20.19 -30.57
CA ASP A 735 4.12 19.45 -31.82
C ASP A 735 3.18 19.92 -32.94
N TYR A 736 3.69 19.90 -34.19
CA TYR A 736 2.99 20.32 -35.41
C TYR A 736 2.25 21.67 -35.34
N SER A 737 2.78 22.63 -34.56
CA SER A 737 2.13 23.90 -34.21
C SER A 737 2.76 25.10 -34.96
N ASP A 738 2.27 26.31 -34.76
CA ASP A 738 2.73 27.55 -35.43
C ASP A 738 2.78 28.68 -34.40
N GLY A 739 3.84 29.50 -34.39
CA GLY A 739 3.94 30.69 -33.53
C GLY A 739 3.82 30.40 -32.02
N LEU A 740 4.62 29.46 -31.49
CA LEU A 740 4.75 29.28 -30.04
C LEU A 740 5.63 30.39 -29.45
N ALA A 741 5.16 31.11 -28.44
CA ALA A 741 5.92 32.12 -27.72
C ALA A 741 5.92 31.81 -26.21
N VAL A 742 7.10 31.75 -25.59
CA VAL A 742 7.27 31.61 -24.14
C VAL A 742 8.08 32.79 -23.62
N TYR A 743 7.56 33.53 -22.65
CA TYR A 743 8.14 34.79 -22.17
C TYR A 743 8.20 34.84 -20.63
N ASN A 744 9.33 35.25 -20.05
CA ASN A 744 9.46 35.46 -18.60
C ASN A 744 9.02 34.23 -17.76
N GLY A 745 9.33 33.02 -18.25
CA GLY A 745 9.04 31.76 -17.57
C GLY A 745 10.15 31.36 -16.60
N SER A 746 9.80 30.75 -15.46
CA SER A 746 10.77 30.22 -14.49
C SER A 746 10.61 28.69 -14.39
N PHE A 747 11.64 27.96 -14.82
CA PHE A 747 11.67 26.48 -14.86
C PHE A 747 12.75 25.98 -13.90
N THR A 748 12.35 25.30 -12.83
CA THR A 748 13.29 24.95 -11.73
C THR A 748 13.11 23.51 -11.25
N GLN A 749 14.22 22.80 -10.98
CA GLN A 749 14.22 21.47 -10.34
C GLN A 749 13.43 20.38 -11.10
N LEU A 750 13.69 20.22 -12.40
CA LEU A 750 12.92 19.35 -13.29
C LEU A 750 13.66 18.06 -13.67
N ASP A 751 12.97 16.92 -13.61
CA ASP A 751 13.52 15.61 -14.01
C ASP A 751 13.20 15.22 -15.47
N GLY A 752 13.60 16.09 -16.41
CA GLY A 752 13.40 15.85 -17.83
C GLY A 752 13.83 17.03 -18.69
N ASP A 753 13.27 17.12 -19.89
CA ASP A 753 13.34 18.36 -20.68
C ASP A 753 12.39 19.40 -20.08
N ALA A 754 12.70 20.70 -20.14
CA ALA A 754 11.75 21.73 -19.69
C ALA A 754 10.78 22.13 -20.83
N ILE A 755 11.32 22.42 -22.03
CA ILE A 755 10.52 22.71 -23.23
C ILE A 755 10.96 21.78 -24.38
N SER A 756 10.00 21.08 -24.99
CA SER A 756 10.21 20.24 -26.18
C SER A 756 9.38 20.78 -27.35
N ILE A 757 10.05 21.45 -28.30
CA ILE A 757 9.44 22.06 -29.49
C ILE A 757 9.71 21.16 -30.71
N ARG A 758 8.66 20.65 -31.35
CA ARG A 758 8.76 19.69 -32.46
C ARG A 758 7.88 20.12 -33.63
N ASN A 759 8.40 20.07 -34.86
CA ASN A 759 7.65 20.41 -36.08
C ASN A 759 6.86 21.75 -35.99
N THR A 760 7.35 22.72 -35.20
CA THR A 760 6.58 23.89 -34.74
C THR A 760 7.33 25.19 -35.05
N ASN A 761 6.83 25.95 -36.03
CA ASN A 761 7.53 27.08 -36.64
C ASN A 761 6.58 28.26 -36.90
N PRO A 762 6.97 29.52 -36.67
CA PRO A 762 8.15 29.94 -35.90
C PRO A 762 7.95 29.67 -34.41
N TYR A 763 9.00 29.87 -33.61
CA TYR A 763 8.90 29.80 -32.15
C TYR A 763 9.80 30.84 -31.46
N SER A 764 9.41 31.31 -30.29
CA SER A 764 10.28 32.11 -29.42
C SER A 764 10.26 31.65 -27.96
N VAL A 765 11.42 31.70 -27.31
CA VAL A 765 11.59 31.50 -25.87
C VAL A 765 12.47 32.64 -25.36
N GLU A 766 11.92 33.55 -24.58
CA GLU A 766 12.55 34.82 -24.25
C GLU A 766 12.48 35.15 -22.75
N GLN A 767 13.53 35.80 -22.25
CA GLN A 767 13.64 36.35 -20.88
C GLN A 767 13.32 35.33 -19.77
N SER A 768 13.51 34.05 -20.02
CA SER A 768 13.14 32.94 -19.15
C SER A 768 14.35 32.35 -18.42
N HIS A 769 14.11 31.83 -17.22
CA HIS A 769 15.13 31.30 -16.34
C HIS A 769 14.98 29.78 -16.16
N PHE A 770 16.04 29.03 -16.41
CA PHE A 770 16.09 27.58 -16.31
C PHE A 770 17.19 27.16 -15.33
N SER A 771 16.83 26.47 -14.25
CA SER A 771 17.80 25.95 -13.26
C SER A 771 17.51 24.52 -12.79
N ASP A 772 18.57 23.74 -12.58
CA ASP A 772 18.53 22.36 -12.06
C ASP A 772 17.65 21.41 -12.92
N ILE A 773 18.07 21.16 -14.16
CA ILE A 773 17.29 20.41 -15.17
C ILE A 773 18.04 19.12 -15.58
N THR A 774 17.49 17.94 -15.32
CA THR A 774 18.22 16.67 -15.62
C THR A 774 18.32 16.37 -17.12
N GLY A 775 17.41 16.89 -17.94
CA GLY A 775 17.42 16.80 -19.41
C GLY A 775 17.86 18.10 -20.10
N SER A 776 17.07 18.53 -21.09
CA SER A 776 17.31 19.73 -21.88
C SER A 776 16.40 20.88 -21.44
N ALA A 777 16.93 22.04 -21.08
CA ALA A 777 16.09 23.20 -20.79
C ALA A 777 15.27 23.62 -22.03
N ILE A 778 15.89 23.64 -23.23
CA ILE A 778 15.17 23.67 -24.51
C ILE A 778 15.66 22.54 -25.40
N PHE A 779 14.73 21.67 -25.85
CA PHE A 779 14.95 20.69 -26.89
C PHE A 779 14.14 21.04 -28.15
N THR A 780 14.78 21.04 -29.31
CA THR A 780 14.13 21.29 -30.60
C THR A 780 14.31 20.11 -31.57
N TYR A 781 13.26 19.82 -32.35
CA TYR A 781 13.26 18.74 -33.34
C TYR A 781 12.49 19.12 -34.62
N SER A 782 13.18 19.18 -35.76
CA SER A 782 12.58 19.48 -37.07
C SER A 782 11.86 20.83 -37.08
N VAL A 783 12.57 21.90 -36.70
CA VAL A 783 12.02 23.26 -36.58
C VAL A 783 12.81 24.32 -37.37
N SER A 784 12.21 25.48 -37.63
CA SER A 784 12.84 26.63 -38.28
C SER A 784 12.36 27.96 -37.69
N ASP A 785 13.06 29.05 -38.04
CA ASP A 785 12.65 30.43 -37.73
C ASP A 785 12.48 30.71 -36.21
N GLY A 786 13.42 30.20 -35.40
CA GLY A 786 13.38 30.28 -33.95
C GLY A 786 14.06 31.51 -33.34
N THR A 787 13.62 31.95 -32.16
CA THR A 787 14.32 32.95 -31.33
C THR A 787 14.47 32.48 -29.89
N ILE A 788 15.69 32.43 -29.38
CA ILE A 788 16.02 32.10 -27.99
C ILE A 788 16.82 33.29 -27.44
N GLN A 789 16.16 34.22 -26.74
CA GLN A 789 16.76 35.51 -26.37
C GLN A 789 16.69 35.82 -24.87
N GLY A 790 17.81 36.26 -24.28
CA GLY A 790 17.84 36.82 -22.93
C GLY A 790 17.54 35.83 -21.81
N ASN A 791 17.81 34.54 -22.03
CA ASN A 791 17.50 33.46 -21.09
C ASN A 791 18.71 33.05 -20.24
N ASP A 792 18.45 32.58 -19.01
CA ASP A 792 19.45 31.95 -18.15
C ASP A 792 19.33 30.42 -18.21
N PHE A 793 20.43 29.71 -18.52
CA PHE A 793 20.50 28.24 -18.55
C PHE A 793 21.55 27.75 -17.55
N ILE A 794 21.09 27.25 -16.40
CA ILE A 794 21.92 26.96 -15.23
C ILE A 794 21.79 25.48 -14.84
N ASN A 795 22.92 24.77 -14.75
CA ASN A 795 22.97 23.40 -14.22
C ASN A 795 21.98 22.42 -14.91
N ALA A 796 21.94 22.44 -16.24
CA ALA A 796 21.20 21.48 -17.07
C ALA A 796 22.13 20.43 -17.71
N THR A 797 21.60 19.27 -18.13
CA THR A 797 22.37 18.39 -19.03
C THR A 797 22.58 19.09 -20.38
N TYR A 798 21.53 19.69 -20.94
CA TYR A 798 21.62 20.58 -22.10
C TYR A 798 20.94 21.91 -21.79
N GLY A 799 21.62 23.05 -21.94
CA GLY A 799 20.95 24.36 -21.93
C GLY A 799 20.02 24.47 -23.14
N VAL A 800 20.60 24.37 -24.34
CA VAL A 800 19.86 24.26 -25.60
C VAL A 800 20.36 23.06 -26.39
N ARG A 801 19.44 22.22 -26.86
CA ARG A 801 19.73 21.04 -27.69
C ARG A 801 18.97 21.07 -29.01
N PHE A 802 19.72 21.09 -30.10
CA PHE A 802 19.22 21.15 -31.47
C PHE A 802 19.31 19.80 -32.20
N THR A 803 18.24 19.50 -32.95
CA THR A 803 18.14 18.38 -33.90
C THR A 803 17.28 18.82 -35.08
N PHE A 804 17.77 18.70 -36.32
CA PHE A 804 17.06 19.18 -37.52
C PHE A 804 16.50 20.62 -37.36
N THR A 805 17.30 21.53 -36.81
CA THR A 805 16.87 22.89 -36.43
C THR A 805 17.54 23.95 -37.30
N TYR A 806 16.75 24.81 -37.92
CA TYR A 806 17.21 25.78 -38.92
C TYR A 806 16.91 27.23 -38.54
N ASP A 807 17.64 28.18 -39.12
CA ASP A 807 17.35 29.62 -39.07
C ASP A 807 17.05 30.16 -37.65
N THR A 808 17.64 29.57 -36.60
CA THR A 808 17.35 29.92 -35.20
C THR A 808 18.39 30.91 -34.65
N LEU A 809 17.90 32.01 -34.08
CA LEU A 809 18.71 32.98 -33.33
C LEU A 809 18.80 32.57 -31.86
N VAL A 810 20.02 32.48 -31.32
CA VAL A 810 20.30 32.34 -29.88
C VAL A 810 21.12 33.56 -29.46
N ASN A 811 20.56 34.47 -28.67
CA ASN A 811 21.25 35.71 -28.31
C ASN A 811 21.01 36.23 -26.91
N ASP A 812 22.00 36.98 -26.39
CA ASP A 812 21.94 37.64 -25.08
C ASP A 812 21.65 36.68 -23.91
N CYS A 813 21.90 35.37 -24.09
CA CYS A 813 21.63 34.33 -23.09
C CYS A 813 22.88 34.01 -22.26
N VAL A 814 22.66 33.53 -21.03
CA VAL A 814 23.70 33.03 -20.12
C VAL A 814 23.61 31.50 -20.05
N PHE A 815 24.75 30.81 -20.20
CA PHE A 815 24.84 29.35 -20.10
C PHE A 815 25.92 28.97 -19.09
N MET A 816 25.55 28.46 -17.91
CA MET A 816 26.51 28.05 -16.89
C MET A 816 26.24 26.73 -16.17
N TRP A 817 27.32 26.05 -15.78
CA TRP A 817 27.32 24.75 -15.08
C TRP A 817 26.60 23.60 -15.81
N ASN A 818 26.33 23.74 -17.11
CA ASN A 818 25.68 22.70 -17.90
C ASN A 818 26.68 21.63 -18.35
N THR A 819 26.20 20.42 -18.68
CA THR A 819 27.05 19.45 -19.41
C THR A 819 27.31 19.95 -20.83
N TYR A 820 26.28 20.49 -21.49
CA TYR A 820 26.39 21.23 -22.75
C TYR A 820 25.64 22.55 -22.62
N GLY A 821 26.29 23.69 -22.85
CA GLY A 821 25.60 24.97 -22.96
C GLY A 821 24.68 24.97 -24.17
N ILE A 822 25.28 24.87 -25.36
CA ILE A 822 24.55 24.66 -26.63
C ILE A 822 25.08 23.38 -27.30
N HIS A 823 24.18 22.46 -27.68
CA HIS A 823 24.54 21.24 -28.43
C HIS A 823 23.71 21.10 -29.71
N SER A 824 24.37 21.05 -30.87
CA SER A 824 23.78 20.45 -32.07
C SER A 824 24.13 18.99 -32.18
N SER A 825 23.12 18.14 -32.40
CA SER A 825 23.29 16.69 -32.46
C SER A 825 23.09 16.07 -33.85
N SER A 826 22.38 16.74 -34.77
CA SER A 826 22.18 16.32 -36.18
C SER A 826 21.58 17.44 -37.03
N GLU A 827 22.09 17.61 -38.25
CA GLU A 827 21.59 18.41 -39.39
C GLU A 827 20.84 19.70 -39.00
N SER A 828 21.42 20.50 -38.12
CA SER A 828 20.80 21.76 -37.66
C SER A 828 21.61 22.93 -38.21
N ASP A 829 21.15 23.59 -39.26
CA ASP A 829 21.98 24.47 -40.10
C ASP A 829 21.51 25.95 -40.06
N ASP A 830 22.33 26.87 -40.57
CA ASP A 830 22.01 28.32 -40.69
C ASP A 830 21.69 29.06 -39.35
N ASN A 831 21.98 28.43 -38.20
CA ASN A 831 21.70 28.98 -36.87
C ASN A 831 22.69 30.10 -36.47
N ASN A 832 22.21 31.11 -35.76
CA ASN A 832 22.97 32.29 -35.34
C ASN A 832 23.09 32.35 -33.81
N VAL A 833 24.29 32.14 -33.29
CA VAL A 833 24.62 32.23 -31.86
C VAL A 833 25.44 33.50 -31.64
N THR A 834 24.86 34.52 -31.01
CA THR A 834 25.53 35.83 -30.85
C THR A 834 25.25 36.55 -29.54
N PHE A 835 26.25 37.29 -29.02
CA PHE A 835 26.16 38.03 -27.75
C PHE A 835 25.87 37.17 -26.49
N ASN A 836 26.08 35.86 -26.53
CA ASN A 836 25.86 34.99 -25.37
C ASN A 836 27.08 34.95 -24.44
N THR A 837 26.83 34.67 -23.16
CA THR A 837 27.87 34.43 -22.14
C THR A 837 27.83 32.97 -21.70
N ILE A 838 28.85 32.19 -22.07
CA ILE A 838 28.87 30.72 -21.97
C ILE A 838 30.06 30.30 -21.13
N HIS A 839 29.83 29.86 -19.88
CA HIS A 839 30.92 29.56 -18.96
C HIS A 839 30.70 28.42 -17.96
N ASP A 840 31.80 27.88 -17.42
CA ASP A 840 31.79 26.79 -16.43
C ASP A 840 31.00 25.53 -16.85
N ASN A 841 30.76 25.31 -18.15
CA ASN A 841 30.12 24.12 -18.69
C ASN A 841 31.16 23.03 -19.02
N GLN A 842 30.77 21.76 -19.17
CA GLN A 842 31.70 20.76 -19.74
C GLN A 842 31.99 21.09 -21.23
N TYR A 843 30.97 21.38 -22.02
CA TYR A 843 31.10 21.96 -23.36
C TYR A 843 30.32 23.27 -23.42
N GLY A 844 30.98 24.36 -23.84
CA GLY A 844 30.30 25.64 -24.06
C GLY A 844 29.35 25.55 -25.27
N ILE A 845 29.93 25.35 -26.46
CA ILE A 845 29.20 25.01 -27.68
C ILE A 845 29.77 23.71 -28.24
N ARG A 846 28.90 22.74 -28.54
CA ARG A 846 29.26 21.51 -29.24
C ARG A 846 28.42 21.35 -30.51
N MET A 847 29.08 20.97 -31.61
CA MET A 847 28.43 20.69 -32.89
C MET A 847 28.82 19.30 -33.40
N ASP A 848 27.82 18.42 -33.52
CA ASP A 848 27.90 17.15 -34.21
C ASP A 848 26.97 17.17 -35.45
N ASP A 849 27.51 16.77 -36.61
CA ASP A 849 26.90 16.77 -37.95
C ASP A 849 26.01 17.99 -38.28
N SER A 850 26.57 19.21 -38.45
CA SER A 850 25.81 20.45 -38.73
C SER A 850 26.65 21.53 -39.44
N PHE A 851 26.01 22.37 -40.25
CA PHE A 851 26.65 23.27 -41.23
C PHE A 851 26.19 24.73 -41.09
N THR A 852 26.94 25.68 -41.66
CA THR A 852 26.55 27.11 -41.81
C THR A 852 26.17 27.89 -40.55
N TRP A 853 26.71 27.57 -39.37
CA TRP A 853 26.48 28.36 -38.15
C TRP A 853 27.20 29.70 -38.16
N TYR A 854 26.54 30.75 -37.67
CA TYR A 854 27.15 32.04 -37.35
C TYR A 854 27.37 32.12 -35.84
N ILE A 855 28.63 32.03 -35.40
CA ILE A 855 28.99 32.11 -33.97
C ILE A 855 29.85 33.36 -33.80
N TYR A 856 29.29 34.46 -33.32
CA TYR A 856 30.04 35.72 -33.21
C TYR A 856 29.60 36.64 -32.06
N ASN A 857 30.52 37.46 -31.55
CA ASN A 857 30.32 38.32 -30.38
C ASN A 857 30.01 37.58 -29.05
N ASN A 858 30.25 36.28 -28.96
CA ASN A 858 30.03 35.52 -27.72
C ASN A 858 31.24 35.60 -26.78
N THR A 859 30.99 35.48 -25.48
CA THR A 859 32.02 35.29 -24.45
C THR A 859 31.97 33.84 -23.98
N VAL A 860 33.01 33.05 -24.28
CA VAL A 860 33.04 31.60 -24.04
C VAL A 860 34.28 31.21 -23.23
N ARG A 861 34.13 31.08 -21.91
CA ARG A 861 35.26 30.95 -20.97
C ARG A 861 35.03 29.93 -19.87
N TRP A 862 36.08 29.44 -19.20
CA TRP A 862 35.98 28.50 -18.06
C TRP A 862 35.28 27.16 -18.33
N ASN A 863 34.91 26.85 -19.58
CA ASN A 863 34.35 25.55 -19.93
C ASN A 863 35.46 24.49 -19.99
N SER A 864 35.16 23.18 -19.96
CA SER A 864 36.20 22.19 -20.28
C SER A 864 36.62 22.29 -21.75
N TYR A 865 35.65 22.46 -22.65
CA TYR A 865 35.85 22.84 -24.05
C TYR A 865 35.03 24.09 -24.37
N GLY A 866 35.64 25.13 -24.93
CA GLY A 866 34.92 26.35 -25.33
C GLY A 866 33.97 26.10 -26.49
N VAL A 867 34.53 25.86 -27.68
CA VAL A 867 33.80 25.40 -28.87
C VAL A 867 34.40 24.06 -29.34
N TYR A 868 33.56 23.06 -29.59
CA TYR A 868 33.99 21.71 -29.99
C TYR A 868 33.19 21.22 -31.22
N ILE A 869 33.88 21.04 -32.35
CA ILE A 869 33.26 20.72 -33.64
C ILE A 869 33.80 19.40 -34.18
N THR A 870 32.90 18.47 -34.53
CA THR A 870 33.21 17.15 -35.12
C THR A 870 32.71 16.98 -36.56
N THR A 871 32.05 18.02 -37.09
CA THR A 871 31.39 18.06 -38.40
C THR A 871 32.42 18.15 -39.52
N THR A 872 32.22 17.50 -40.67
CA THR A 872 33.27 17.39 -41.71
C THR A 872 32.98 18.08 -43.05
N ASN A 873 32.23 19.18 -43.08
CA ASN A 873 32.05 20.00 -44.29
C ASN A 873 31.87 21.51 -43.99
N ASP A 874 32.30 22.30 -44.96
CA ASP A 874 32.69 23.71 -44.85
C ASP A 874 31.50 24.69 -44.94
N ASP A 875 31.29 25.53 -43.91
CA ASP A 875 30.89 26.97 -44.02
C ASP A 875 30.46 27.61 -42.66
N GLN A 876 30.97 27.16 -41.51
CA GLN A 876 30.76 27.82 -40.22
C GLN A 876 31.52 29.17 -40.18
N TRP A 877 30.94 30.20 -39.56
CA TRP A 877 31.52 31.55 -39.42
C TRP A 877 31.73 31.89 -37.95
N ILE A 878 32.95 31.63 -37.44
CA ILE A 878 33.29 31.80 -36.02
C ILE A 878 34.23 33.02 -35.88
N TYR A 879 33.72 34.19 -35.49
CA TYR A 879 34.54 35.43 -35.46
C TYR A 879 34.12 36.41 -34.36
N ASN A 880 35.03 37.28 -33.91
CA ASN A 880 34.81 38.27 -32.85
C ASN A 880 34.25 37.71 -31.52
N ASN A 881 34.43 36.41 -31.26
CA ASN A 881 34.16 35.81 -29.94
C ASN A 881 35.37 36.00 -29.02
N THR A 882 35.19 35.82 -27.71
CA THR A 882 36.30 35.63 -26.78
C THR A 882 36.35 34.20 -26.26
N PHE A 883 37.41 33.48 -26.63
CA PHE A 883 37.75 32.15 -26.11
C PHE A 883 38.95 32.25 -25.17
N ALA A 884 38.74 32.07 -23.88
CA ALA A 884 39.81 32.13 -22.88
C ALA A 884 39.51 31.23 -21.68
N LEU A 885 40.56 30.77 -20.98
CA LEU A 885 40.44 30.06 -19.70
C LEU A 885 39.66 28.73 -19.76
N ASN A 886 39.40 28.19 -20.95
CA ASN A 886 38.77 26.87 -21.10
C ASN A 886 39.81 25.76 -20.82
N ALA A 887 39.45 24.76 -20.03
CA ALA A 887 40.42 23.90 -19.35
C ALA A 887 41.16 22.88 -20.25
N ILE A 888 40.58 22.50 -21.39
CA ILE A 888 41.16 21.55 -22.34
C ILE A 888 41.47 22.23 -23.67
N TYR A 889 40.47 22.83 -24.32
CA TYR A 889 40.65 23.63 -25.53
C TYR A 889 39.71 24.85 -25.56
N ASN A 890 40.24 25.99 -26.00
CA ASN A 890 39.45 27.18 -26.32
C ASN A 890 38.57 26.95 -27.56
N GLY A 891 39.14 26.34 -28.60
CA GLY A 891 38.44 25.79 -29.75
C GLY A 891 39.04 24.43 -30.12
N TYR A 892 38.20 23.48 -30.52
CA TYR A 892 38.62 22.21 -31.10
C TYR A 892 37.82 21.95 -32.38
N ASP A 893 38.52 21.56 -33.43
CA ASP A 893 38.02 21.53 -34.80
C ASP A 893 38.58 20.31 -35.56
N ASP A 894 37.71 19.35 -35.89
CA ASP A 894 38.01 18.21 -36.78
C ASP A 894 37.24 18.29 -38.12
N GLY A 895 36.80 19.51 -38.54
CA GLY A 895 36.22 19.73 -39.88
C GLY A 895 35.30 20.95 -40.11
N ALA A 896 35.36 22.00 -39.29
CA ALA A 896 34.98 23.36 -39.67
C ALA A 896 36.12 24.07 -40.43
N ASP A 897 35.78 25.13 -41.17
CA ASP A 897 36.67 25.69 -42.21
C ASP A 897 37.04 27.19 -41.99
N TYR A 898 36.32 27.94 -41.13
CA TYR A 898 36.59 29.37 -40.88
C TYR A 898 36.43 29.81 -39.40
N TRP A 899 37.54 30.24 -38.81
CA TRP A 899 37.61 30.88 -37.49
C TRP A 899 37.88 32.39 -37.60
N ASP A 900 37.40 33.03 -38.66
CA ASP A 900 37.45 34.48 -38.87
C ASP A 900 36.41 34.95 -39.91
N ASP A 901 36.27 36.27 -40.08
CA ASP A 901 35.32 36.93 -41.00
C ASP A 901 35.74 36.93 -42.49
N ARG A 902 36.87 36.31 -42.83
CA ARG A 902 37.51 36.32 -44.16
C ARG A 902 38.02 37.71 -44.64
N THR A 903 37.98 38.76 -43.83
CA THR A 903 38.41 40.13 -44.17
C THR A 903 39.50 40.73 -43.28
N ASP A 904 39.21 40.97 -42.00
CA ASP A 904 40.12 41.58 -41.02
C ASP A 904 39.75 41.36 -39.54
N GLY A 905 38.74 40.54 -39.22
CA GLY A 905 38.27 40.24 -37.87
C GLY A 905 38.29 38.74 -37.52
N GLY A 906 39.20 38.35 -36.62
CA GLY A 906 39.24 37.04 -35.98
C GLY A 906 38.61 37.04 -34.58
N ASN A 907 38.99 36.06 -33.74
CA ASN A 907 38.53 35.91 -32.35
C ASN A 907 39.61 36.35 -31.35
N TYR A 908 39.22 36.57 -30.10
CA TYR A 908 40.12 36.83 -28.97
C TYR A 908 40.48 35.51 -28.29
N TRP A 909 41.78 35.21 -28.21
CA TRP A 909 42.29 33.91 -27.74
C TRP A 909 43.18 34.06 -26.51
N GLY A 910 42.85 33.33 -25.42
CA GLY A 910 43.65 33.29 -24.19
C GLY A 910 45.00 32.58 -24.32
N ASP A 911 45.12 31.65 -25.27
CA ASP A 911 46.31 30.83 -25.54
C ASP A 911 47.13 31.32 -26.75
N TYR A 912 46.72 32.42 -27.40
CA TYR A 912 47.47 33.01 -28.50
C TYR A 912 48.65 33.87 -28.02
N ASP A 913 49.83 33.62 -28.60
CA ASP A 913 51.08 34.29 -28.16
C ASP A 913 51.16 35.78 -28.55
N GLY A 914 50.31 36.22 -29.49
CA GLY A 914 50.27 37.58 -30.02
C GLY A 914 50.97 37.76 -31.37
N THR A 915 51.40 36.67 -32.04
CA THR A 915 52.09 36.72 -33.34
C THR A 915 51.63 35.67 -34.35
N GLY A 916 51.31 36.11 -35.57
CA GLY A 916 51.00 35.22 -36.70
C GLY A 916 49.50 34.90 -36.85
N VAL A 917 49.22 33.66 -37.25
CA VAL A 917 47.88 33.05 -37.24
C VAL A 917 47.75 32.18 -35.99
N HIS A 918 46.53 31.86 -35.57
CA HIS A 918 46.30 30.94 -34.46
C HIS A 918 45.79 29.60 -35.01
N ASP A 919 46.54 28.53 -34.79
CA ASP A 919 46.23 27.17 -35.26
C ASP A 919 45.19 26.51 -34.35
N ILE A 920 44.09 25.98 -34.90
CA ILE A 920 43.03 25.34 -34.11
C ILE A 920 43.32 23.84 -33.92
N PRO A 921 43.35 23.33 -32.68
CA PRO A 921 43.54 21.90 -32.40
C PRO A 921 42.48 21.00 -33.04
N GLY A 922 42.92 19.90 -33.66
CA GLY A 922 42.07 18.84 -34.23
C GLY A 922 42.34 18.59 -35.71
N GLY A 923 42.42 19.67 -36.50
CA GLY A 923 42.49 19.62 -37.96
C GLY A 923 43.62 20.46 -38.57
N THR A 924 43.30 21.22 -39.62
CA THR A 924 44.22 22.19 -40.28
C THR A 924 43.69 23.63 -40.28
N SER A 925 42.61 23.87 -39.54
CA SER A 925 41.90 25.14 -39.49
C SER A 925 42.68 26.18 -38.67
N VAL A 926 42.57 27.45 -39.06
CA VAL A 926 43.29 28.57 -38.43
C VAL A 926 42.40 29.81 -38.35
N ASP A 927 42.58 30.60 -37.30
CA ASP A 927 42.15 32.01 -37.28
C ASP A 927 43.27 32.86 -37.91
N ARG A 928 42.95 33.62 -38.96
CA ARG A 928 43.93 34.43 -39.72
C ARG A 928 44.14 35.84 -39.16
N TRP A 929 43.21 36.33 -38.32
CA TRP A 929 43.29 37.66 -37.69
C TRP A 929 43.03 37.59 -36.18
N PRO A 930 43.71 36.69 -35.43
CA PRO A 930 43.46 36.50 -34.02
C PRO A 930 43.88 37.72 -33.20
N TYR A 931 43.03 38.09 -32.26
CA TYR A 931 43.35 39.05 -31.22
C TYR A 931 43.91 38.31 -30.01
N LYS A 932 44.99 38.83 -29.43
CA LYS A 932 45.43 38.34 -28.13
C LYS A 932 44.43 38.80 -27.08
N TYR A 933 43.82 37.84 -26.39
CA TYR A 933 43.06 38.13 -25.19
C TYR A 933 44.02 38.65 -24.11
N VAL A 934 43.60 39.73 -23.43
CA VAL A 934 44.36 40.35 -22.35
C VAL A 934 43.47 40.37 -21.13
N GLU A 935 43.98 39.81 -20.05
CA GLU A 935 43.34 39.75 -18.74
C GLU A 935 43.14 41.19 -18.24
N THR A 936 41.95 41.47 -17.73
CA THR A 936 41.54 42.81 -17.30
C THR A 936 41.89 43.02 -15.83
N GLU A 937 41.97 44.27 -15.38
CA GLU A 937 41.94 44.55 -13.94
C GLU A 937 40.48 44.50 -13.48
N PRO A 938 40.19 43.94 -12.30
CA PRO A 938 38.83 43.89 -11.79
C PRO A 938 38.25 45.28 -11.61
N ILE A 939 37.01 45.46 -12.03
CA ILE A 939 36.22 46.66 -11.72
C ILE A 939 35.12 46.29 -10.74
N ILE A 940 34.65 47.28 -9.98
CA ILE A 940 33.59 47.12 -8.99
C ILE A 940 32.70 48.36 -9.02
N ASN A 941 31.42 48.20 -8.71
CA ASN A 941 30.54 49.35 -8.47
C ASN A 941 30.92 50.06 -7.16
N ASN A 942 30.44 51.29 -7.01
CA ASN A 942 30.48 52.05 -5.76
C ASN A 942 29.02 52.18 -5.27
N PRO A 943 28.57 51.35 -4.30
CA PRO A 943 27.28 51.51 -3.65
C PRO A 943 27.20 52.84 -2.90
N GLN A 944 25.98 53.34 -2.67
CA GLN A 944 25.80 54.53 -1.84
C GLN A 944 25.96 54.21 -0.35
N ASP A 945 26.36 55.21 0.42
CA ASP A 945 26.40 55.16 1.89
C ASP A 945 25.03 54.72 2.45
N ILE A 946 25.02 53.77 3.38
CA ILE A 946 23.81 53.14 3.93
C ILE A 946 23.46 53.78 5.28
N TRP A 947 22.17 54.04 5.49
CA TRP A 947 21.59 54.52 6.73
C TRP A 947 20.54 53.52 7.18
N TYR A 948 20.66 52.97 8.40
CA TYR A 948 19.69 52.02 8.94
C TYR A 948 19.54 52.12 10.47
N ALA A 949 18.42 51.62 11.01
CA ALA A 949 18.08 51.70 12.43
C ALA A 949 18.79 50.63 13.28
N GLU A 950 19.33 50.99 14.45
CA GLU A 950 20.01 50.06 15.35
C GLU A 950 19.12 48.84 15.67
N GLY A 951 19.65 47.63 15.48
CA GLY A 951 18.91 46.39 15.72
C GLY A 951 17.91 45.95 14.64
N SER A 952 17.73 46.72 13.55
CA SER A 952 16.97 46.25 12.39
C SER A 952 17.67 45.10 11.64
N GLU A 953 16.89 44.18 11.06
CA GLU A 953 17.39 43.00 10.34
C GLU A 953 17.20 43.11 8.81
N GLY A 954 18.11 42.50 8.04
CA GLY A 954 18.05 42.44 6.57
C GLY A 954 18.89 43.49 5.84
N ASN A 955 19.69 44.27 6.57
CA ASN A 955 20.58 45.30 6.01
C ASN A 955 21.78 44.64 5.34
N LYS A 956 22.06 45.04 4.11
CA LYS A 956 23.15 44.46 3.30
C LYS A 956 23.76 45.46 2.33
N ILE A 957 25.07 45.38 2.15
CA ILE A 957 25.76 46.01 1.02
C ILE A 957 25.90 44.97 -0.09
N THR A 958 25.61 45.36 -1.33
CA THR A 958 25.83 44.51 -2.51
C THR A 958 26.79 45.19 -3.48
N TRP A 959 27.96 44.57 -3.64
CA TRP A 959 28.90 44.92 -4.69
C TRP A 959 28.72 44.02 -5.91
N LEU A 960 29.07 44.58 -7.06
CA LEU A 960 29.01 43.98 -8.39
C LEU A 960 30.43 43.95 -8.98
N PRO A 961 31.32 43.02 -8.56
CA PRO A 961 32.63 42.91 -9.14
C PRO A 961 32.51 42.30 -10.54
N PHE A 962 33.19 42.90 -11.51
CA PHE A 962 33.29 42.39 -12.85
C PHE A 962 34.77 42.28 -13.22
N ASP A 963 35.21 41.05 -13.40
CA ASP A 963 36.45 40.75 -14.11
C ASP A 963 36.34 39.41 -14.82
N ASN A 964 37.22 39.21 -15.78
CA ASN A 964 37.33 37.97 -16.51
C ASN A 964 38.24 36.93 -15.81
N ASN A 965 38.79 37.22 -14.62
CA ASN A 965 39.68 36.36 -13.84
C ASN A 965 39.44 36.42 -12.31
N LEU A 966 38.27 36.86 -11.82
CA LEU A 966 38.00 37.01 -10.37
C LEU A 966 38.36 35.76 -9.52
N ARG A 967 39.09 35.97 -8.41
CA ARG A 967 39.62 34.90 -7.53
C ARG A 967 39.00 34.90 -6.14
N ASP A 968 39.10 36.01 -5.41
CA ASP A 968 38.69 36.08 -4.01
C ASP A 968 38.40 37.51 -3.56
N TRP A 969 37.58 37.64 -2.52
CA TRP A 969 37.15 38.93 -1.97
C TRP A 969 37.17 38.92 -0.44
N THR A 970 37.34 40.11 0.13
CA THR A 970 37.38 40.37 1.57
C THR A 970 36.67 41.69 1.86
N VAL A 971 35.77 41.72 2.84
CA VAL A 971 35.14 42.92 3.39
C VAL A 971 35.60 43.12 4.83
N GLU A 972 36.13 44.30 5.12
CA GLU A 972 36.46 44.76 6.47
C GLU A 972 35.46 45.85 6.89
N ILE A 973 35.06 45.86 8.16
CA ILE A 973 34.33 46.97 8.77
C ILE A 973 35.19 47.51 9.92
N ASP A 974 35.44 48.82 9.92
CA ASP A 974 36.33 49.52 10.84
C ASP A 974 37.74 48.89 10.96
N GLY A 975 38.25 48.34 9.85
CA GLY A 975 39.54 47.64 9.79
C GLY A 975 39.56 46.26 10.46
N SER A 976 38.40 45.67 10.74
CA SER A 976 38.25 44.28 11.19
C SER A 976 37.60 43.43 10.09
N LEU A 977 38.17 42.26 9.80
CA LEU A 977 37.61 41.34 8.80
C LEU A 977 36.19 40.91 9.19
N TRP A 978 35.22 41.26 8.35
CA TRP A 978 33.80 40.98 8.55
C TRP A 978 33.34 39.78 7.72
N ALA A 979 33.70 39.75 6.44
CA ALA A 979 33.36 38.66 5.52
C ALA A 979 34.48 38.41 4.50
N SER A 980 34.55 37.19 3.97
CA SER A 980 35.46 36.84 2.88
C SER A 980 34.99 35.60 2.14
N GLY A 981 35.29 35.50 0.85
CA GLY A 981 35.00 34.32 0.05
C GLY A 981 35.98 34.15 -1.11
N ALA A 982 36.09 32.92 -1.60
CA ALA A 982 36.50 32.72 -2.98
C ALA A 982 35.42 33.30 -3.92
N TRP A 983 35.81 33.71 -5.12
CA TRP A 983 34.86 34.11 -6.13
C TRP A 983 34.00 32.90 -6.55
N ASN A 984 32.69 33.11 -6.61
CA ASN A 984 31.68 32.10 -6.87
C ASN A 984 30.67 32.55 -7.94
N TYR A 985 31.08 33.47 -8.81
CA TYR A 985 30.28 34.06 -9.90
C TYR A 985 29.00 34.79 -9.47
N ASN A 986 28.83 35.06 -8.17
CA ASN A 986 27.69 35.79 -7.63
C ASN A 986 28.11 37.18 -7.12
N ASN A 987 27.17 38.12 -7.13
CA ASN A 987 27.35 39.44 -6.51
C ASN A 987 27.75 39.31 -5.03
N VAL A 988 28.68 40.13 -4.57
CA VAL A 988 29.14 40.10 -3.17
C VAL A 988 28.12 40.85 -2.33
N SER A 989 27.16 40.12 -1.77
CA SER A 989 26.17 40.66 -0.83
C SER A 989 26.56 40.29 0.60
N VAL A 990 26.85 41.30 1.42
CA VAL A 990 27.30 41.14 2.81
C VAL A 990 26.24 41.71 3.73
N ASN A 991 25.74 40.88 4.65
CA ASN A 991 24.89 41.31 5.74
C ASN A 991 25.70 42.22 6.68
N ILE A 992 25.14 43.38 7.04
CA ILE A 992 25.74 44.38 7.93
C ILE A 992 24.91 44.64 9.19
N ASP A 993 23.95 43.77 9.50
CA ASP A 993 23.12 43.81 10.72
C ASP A 993 23.99 43.67 11.99
N GLY A 994 23.51 44.25 13.09
CA GLY A 994 24.17 44.12 14.40
C GLY A 994 25.45 44.95 14.57
N LEU A 995 25.68 45.94 13.71
CA LEU A 995 26.62 47.03 14.03
C LEU A 995 25.99 47.92 15.12
N PRO A 996 26.80 48.45 16.06
CA PRO A 996 26.30 49.35 17.11
C PRO A 996 25.98 50.74 16.54
N TYR A 997 25.32 51.58 17.34
CA TYR A 997 25.11 52.99 17.04
C TYR A 997 26.38 53.73 16.56
N GLY A 998 26.25 54.49 15.46
CA GLY A 998 27.26 55.43 14.98
C GLY A 998 27.68 55.28 13.51
N MET A 999 28.86 55.82 13.20
CA MET A 999 29.43 55.81 11.85
C MET A 999 30.47 54.69 11.72
N HIS A 1000 30.27 53.79 10.75
CA HIS A 1000 31.20 52.72 10.39
C HIS A 1000 31.69 52.89 8.95
N GLU A 1001 32.89 52.36 8.65
CA GLU A 1001 33.45 52.32 7.29
C GLU A 1001 33.62 50.87 6.85
N ALA A 1002 32.86 50.46 5.83
CA ALA A 1002 32.96 49.14 5.20
C ALA A 1002 33.82 49.23 3.94
N ILE A 1003 34.91 48.46 3.89
CA ILE A 1003 35.85 48.43 2.76
C ILE A 1003 35.87 47.02 2.16
N ILE A 1004 35.53 46.92 0.87
CA ILE A 1004 35.73 45.68 0.11
C ILE A 1004 37.06 45.74 -0.65
N MET A 1005 37.73 44.60 -0.74
CA MET A 1005 38.79 44.32 -1.71
C MET A 1005 38.41 43.07 -2.50
N VAL A 1006 38.43 43.17 -3.82
CA VAL A 1006 38.28 42.04 -4.75
C VAL A 1006 39.59 41.86 -5.51
N ARG A 1007 40.01 40.60 -5.65
CA ARG A 1007 41.26 40.19 -6.31
C ARG A 1007 40.94 39.22 -7.44
N ASP A 1008 41.69 39.30 -8.53
CA ASP A 1008 41.68 38.31 -9.60
C ASP A 1008 42.76 37.21 -9.42
N LEU A 1009 42.81 36.28 -10.36
CA LEU A 1009 43.73 35.14 -10.39
C LEU A 1009 45.18 35.57 -10.64
N ASP A 1010 45.39 36.77 -11.19
CA ASP A 1010 46.67 37.38 -11.56
C ASP A 1010 47.20 38.36 -10.51
N ASP A 1011 46.54 38.43 -9.35
CA ASP A 1011 46.80 39.34 -8.21
C ASP A 1011 46.51 40.84 -8.48
N ASN A 1012 45.85 41.20 -9.59
CA ASN A 1012 45.26 42.54 -9.70
C ASN A 1012 44.08 42.66 -8.73
N ASN A 1013 43.79 43.88 -8.27
CA ASN A 1013 42.78 44.10 -7.26
C ASN A 1013 42.14 45.48 -7.35
N VAL A 1014 40.89 45.54 -6.90
CA VAL A 1014 40.09 46.75 -6.79
C VAL A 1014 39.46 46.83 -5.42
N THR A 1015 39.31 48.06 -4.92
CA THR A 1015 38.74 48.33 -3.61
C THR A 1015 37.65 49.39 -3.70
N ASP A 1016 36.64 49.25 -2.87
CA ASP A 1016 35.56 50.23 -2.72
C ASP A 1016 35.23 50.43 -1.22
N SER A 1017 34.68 51.59 -0.88
CA SER A 1017 34.40 52.01 0.50
C SER A 1017 33.01 52.61 0.62
N VAL A 1018 32.21 52.11 1.56
CA VAL A 1018 30.84 52.54 1.85
C VAL A 1018 30.78 52.98 3.31
N LEU A 1019 30.27 54.18 3.58
CA LEU A 1019 29.97 54.60 4.94
C LEU A 1019 28.61 54.03 5.36
N ILE A 1020 28.54 53.54 6.60
CA ILE A 1020 27.31 53.06 7.23
C ILE A 1020 27.02 53.99 8.40
N HIS A 1021 25.80 54.54 8.46
CA HIS A 1021 25.30 55.25 9.63
C HIS A 1021 24.19 54.41 10.28
N VAL A 1022 24.48 53.91 11.48
CA VAL A 1022 23.50 53.23 12.34
C VAL A 1022 22.94 54.28 13.28
N PHE A 1023 21.63 54.54 13.20
CA PHE A 1023 20.93 55.58 13.96
C PHE A 1023 19.78 54.98 14.78
N ASP A 1024 19.23 55.72 15.74
CA ASP A 1024 18.02 55.28 16.47
C ASP A 1024 16.75 55.75 15.74
N ASP A 1025 15.87 54.82 15.38
CA ASP A 1025 14.55 55.14 14.80
C ASP A 1025 13.39 54.91 15.79
N THR A 1026 13.70 54.47 17.00
CA THR A 1026 12.71 54.23 18.04
C THR A 1026 12.47 55.49 18.85
N ALA A 1027 11.21 55.74 19.24
CA ALA A 1027 10.92 56.81 20.18
C ALA A 1027 11.14 56.31 21.61
N PRO A 1028 11.71 57.13 22.49
CA PRO A 1028 12.00 56.72 23.87
C PRO A 1028 10.72 56.34 24.62
N GLU A 1029 10.76 55.25 25.38
CA GLU A 1029 9.62 54.80 26.18
C GLU A 1029 9.57 55.53 27.53
N ILE A 1030 8.36 55.91 27.96
CA ILE A 1030 8.06 56.48 29.27
C ILE A 1030 6.79 55.84 29.83
N ASP A 1031 6.79 55.48 31.11
CA ASP A 1031 5.59 54.99 31.78
C ASP A 1031 4.61 56.11 32.12
N HIS A 1032 3.36 55.75 32.42
CA HIS A 1032 2.34 56.72 32.85
C HIS A 1032 2.07 56.58 34.35
N ILE A 1033 2.30 57.66 35.09
CA ILE A 1033 2.06 57.70 36.53
C ILE A 1033 0.69 58.30 36.87
N PRO A 1034 -0.05 57.74 37.85
CA PRO A 1034 -1.42 58.17 38.14
C PRO A 1034 -1.48 59.49 38.91
N ASP A 1035 -2.54 60.27 38.65
CA ASP A 1035 -2.90 61.47 39.41
C ASP A 1035 -2.88 61.23 40.93
N ARG A 1036 -2.30 62.17 41.68
CA ARG A 1036 -2.10 62.03 43.13
C ARG A 1036 -2.39 63.30 43.92
N ILE A 1037 -2.50 63.14 45.22
CA ILE A 1037 -2.54 64.25 46.18
C ILE A 1037 -1.11 64.50 46.69
N ALA A 1038 -0.81 65.77 46.95
CA ALA A 1038 0.40 66.27 47.61
C ALA A 1038 0.00 67.32 48.66
N PHE A 1039 0.92 67.66 49.56
CA PHE A 1039 0.68 68.63 50.63
C PHE A 1039 1.52 69.89 50.41
N VAL A 1040 0.93 71.06 50.65
CA VAL A 1040 1.58 72.38 50.39
C VAL A 1040 2.86 72.58 51.21
N ASP A 1041 2.85 72.12 52.46
CA ASP A 1041 4.00 72.17 53.39
C ASP A 1041 4.72 70.81 53.52
N GLY A 1042 4.36 69.82 52.68
CA GLY A 1042 5.09 68.55 52.62
C GLY A 1042 6.51 68.74 52.11
N THR A 1043 7.43 67.88 52.54
CA THR A 1043 8.83 67.84 52.10
C THR A 1043 9.23 66.47 51.56
N ASP A 1044 10.21 66.43 50.67
CA ASP A 1044 10.70 65.23 49.97
C ASP A 1044 9.62 64.56 49.09
N GLN A 1045 8.69 65.36 48.53
CA GLN A 1045 7.66 64.86 47.62
C GLN A 1045 8.19 64.77 46.18
N MET A 1046 8.39 63.55 45.69
CA MET A 1046 8.88 63.30 44.32
C MET A 1046 7.78 62.70 43.42
N LEU A 1047 7.78 63.06 42.13
CA LEU A 1047 7.25 62.23 41.03
C LEU A 1047 8.39 61.36 40.48
N SER A 1048 8.05 60.19 39.93
CA SER A 1048 9.05 59.19 39.53
C SER A 1048 8.53 58.39 38.33
N TRP A 1049 9.16 58.57 37.18
CA TRP A 1049 8.86 57.85 35.94
C TRP A 1049 9.92 56.77 35.69
N GLU A 1050 9.53 55.67 35.05
CA GLU A 1050 10.46 54.73 34.41
C GLU A 1050 10.58 55.09 32.93
N VAL A 1051 11.80 55.38 32.50
CA VAL A 1051 12.13 55.79 31.12
C VAL A 1051 13.14 54.84 30.50
N SER A 1052 13.02 54.52 29.21
CA SER A 1052 13.98 53.64 28.53
C SER A 1052 14.08 53.87 27.03
N ASP A 1053 15.32 53.89 26.53
CA ASP A 1053 15.67 54.02 25.12
C ASP A 1053 17.04 53.36 24.87
N LEU A 1054 17.40 53.10 23.61
CA LEU A 1054 18.72 52.56 23.25
C LEU A 1054 19.80 53.66 23.29
N ASN A 1055 19.47 54.88 22.87
CA ASN A 1055 20.36 56.04 22.82
C ASN A 1055 19.77 57.29 23.54
N PRO A 1056 19.57 57.26 24.88
CA PRO A 1056 19.01 58.39 25.65
C PRO A 1056 19.80 59.72 25.53
N ALA A 1057 19.09 60.86 25.49
CA ALA A 1057 19.70 62.19 25.54
C ALA A 1057 19.16 63.10 26.65
N THR A 1058 18.04 63.80 26.42
CA THR A 1058 17.58 64.94 27.23
C THR A 1058 16.13 64.82 27.68
N TYR A 1059 15.78 65.44 28.80
CA TYR A 1059 14.40 65.57 29.27
C TYR A 1059 14.09 67.02 29.65
N GLN A 1060 12.80 67.36 29.60
CA GLN A 1060 12.26 68.64 30.06
C GLN A 1060 10.96 68.40 30.84
N VAL A 1061 10.78 69.09 31.95
CA VAL A 1061 9.55 69.04 32.75
C VAL A 1061 8.87 70.40 32.69
N TYR A 1062 7.56 70.40 32.52
CA TYR A 1062 6.69 71.56 32.52
C TYR A 1062 5.65 71.43 33.64
N VAL A 1063 5.36 72.53 34.34
CA VAL A 1063 4.23 72.65 35.26
C VAL A 1063 3.29 73.76 34.81
N ASP A 1064 2.01 73.43 34.65
CA ASP A 1064 0.96 74.31 34.09
C ASP A 1064 1.36 74.98 32.75
N GLY A 1065 2.15 74.28 31.94
CA GLY A 1065 2.67 74.78 30.65
C GLY A 1065 3.83 75.77 30.75
N SER A 1066 4.49 75.87 31.91
CA SER A 1066 5.75 76.61 32.12
C SER A 1066 6.87 75.63 32.47
N GLU A 1067 8.06 75.79 31.90
CA GLU A 1067 9.22 74.94 32.18
C GLU A 1067 9.59 74.99 33.68
N LEU A 1068 9.75 73.81 34.29
CA LEU A 1068 10.14 73.58 35.68
C LEU A 1068 11.64 73.28 35.76
N GLU A 1069 12.10 72.28 35.01
CA GLU A 1069 13.51 71.87 34.93
C GLU A 1069 13.82 71.14 33.60
N ASP A 1070 15.12 71.04 33.28
CA ASP A 1070 15.66 70.34 32.12
C ASP A 1070 16.93 69.56 32.50
N GLY A 1071 17.24 68.48 31.77
CA GLY A 1071 18.44 67.69 32.05
C GLY A 1071 18.74 66.60 31.03
N THR A 1072 19.69 65.73 31.38
CA THR A 1072 20.01 64.50 30.63
C THR A 1072 19.50 63.29 31.40
N TRP A 1073 19.03 62.27 30.69
CA TRP A 1073 18.51 61.03 31.30
C TRP A 1073 19.25 59.80 30.79
N THR A 1074 19.03 58.67 31.47
CA THR A 1074 19.51 57.34 31.08
C THR A 1074 18.44 56.32 31.48
N SER A 1075 18.31 55.22 30.76
CA SER A 1075 17.28 54.21 30.99
C SER A 1075 17.24 53.72 32.46
N GLY A 1076 16.05 53.79 33.06
CA GLY A 1076 15.78 53.58 34.49
C GLY A 1076 14.86 54.67 35.08
N THR A 1077 14.90 54.83 36.39
CA THR A 1077 14.03 55.77 37.12
C THR A 1077 14.49 57.23 36.97
N LEU A 1078 13.55 58.12 36.61
CA LEU A 1078 13.72 59.57 36.50
C LEU A 1078 12.78 60.28 37.50
N GLU A 1079 13.35 60.96 38.49
CA GLU A 1079 12.62 61.60 39.60
C GLU A 1079 12.58 63.14 39.46
N VAL A 1080 11.44 63.75 39.81
CA VAL A 1080 11.18 65.20 39.77
C VAL A 1080 10.66 65.66 41.13
N ASP A 1081 11.25 66.71 41.69
CA ASP A 1081 10.83 67.34 42.96
C ASP A 1081 9.54 68.16 42.77
N ILE A 1082 8.54 67.92 43.61
CA ILE A 1082 7.24 68.60 43.61
C ILE A 1082 6.92 69.30 44.94
N ASP A 1083 7.92 69.64 45.75
CA ASP A 1083 7.73 70.46 46.95
C ASP A 1083 7.42 71.93 46.64
N GLY A 1084 6.75 72.62 47.58
CA GLY A 1084 6.60 74.08 47.57
C GLY A 1084 5.54 74.66 46.61
N PHE A 1085 4.68 73.82 46.02
CA PHE A 1085 3.54 74.27 45.22
C PHE A 1085 2.34 74.70 46.09
N ALA A 1086 1.55 75.64 45.56
CA ALA A 1086 0.40 76.19 46.28
C ALA A 1086 -0.84 75.28 46.18
N ALA A 1087 -1.80 75.43 47.11
CA ALA A 1087 -3.03 74.66 47.09
C ALA A 1087 -3.80 74.81 45.76
N GLY A 1088 -4.04 73.70 45.07
CA GLY A 1088 -4.53 73.71 43.69
C GLY A 1088 -4.46 72.34 43.02
N ILE A 1089 -4.77 72.28 41.73
CA ILE A 1089 -4.37 71.18 40.86
C ILE A 1089 -3.32 71.78 39.92
N HIS A 1090 -2.14 71.17 39.90
CA HIS A 1090 -1.01 71.52 39.05
C HIS A 1090 -0.76 70.36 38.09
N GLN A 1091 -0.65 70.66 36.79
CA GLN A 1091 -0.41 69.66 35.76
C GLN A 1091 1.08 69.60 35.45
N PHE A 1092 1.71 68.45 35.74
CA PHE A 1092 3.11 68.17 35.41
C PHE A 1092 3.17 67.39 34.11
N GLN A 1093 3.94 67.87 33.14
CA GLN A 1093 4.18 67.23 31.85
C GLN A 1093 5.68 67.03 31.69
N ILE A 1094 6.12 65.80 31.46
CA ILE A 1094 7.52 65.48 31.18
C ILE A 1094 7.66 65.06 29.73
N VAL A 1095 8.66 65.61 29.05
CA VAL A 1095 9.07 65.29 27.68
C VAL A 1095 10.47 64.67 27.75
N ILE A 1096 10.66 63.51 27.13
CA ILE A 1096 11.98 62.88 26.97
C ILE A 1096 12.35 62.78 25.50
N THR A 1097 13.64 62.93 25.20
CA THR A 1097 14.23 62.93 23.85
C THR A 1097 15.47 62.04 23.83
N ASP A 1098 15.66 61.30 22.73
CA ASP A 1098 16.85 60.50 22.45
C ASP A 1098 17.95 61.32 21.70
N VAL A 1099 19.03 60.66 21.27
CA VAL A 1099 20.15 61.30 20.55
C VAL A 1099 19.79 61.73 19.12
N ASP A 1100 18.87 61.04 18.44
CA ASP A 1100 18.49 61.31 17.04
C ASP A 1100 17.28 62.28 16.90
N GLY A 1101 16.63 62.60 18.01
CA GLY A 1101 15.57 63.60 18.12
C GLY A 1101 14.14 63.04 18.14
N ASN A 1102 13.96 61.75 18.43
CA ASN A 1102 12.64 61.18 18.72
C ASN A 1102 12.21 61.59 20.14
N GLU A 1103 10.91 61.84 20.34
CA GLU A 1103 10.36 62.39 21.58
C GLU A 1103 9.17 61.55 22.10
N ALA A 1104 9.08 61.42 23.42
CA ALA A 1104 7.90 60.92 24.12
C ALA A 1104 7.50 61.84 25.28
N THR A 1105 6.27 61.69 25.77
CA THR A 1105 5.69 62.62 26.75
C THR A 1105 4.67 61.94 27.64
N ASP A 1106 4.76 62.17 28.96
CA ASP A 1106 3.70 61.84 29.93
C ASP A 1106 3.13 63.10 30.59
N THR A 1107 1.95 63.02 31.20
CA THR A 1107 1.31 64.13 31.91
C THR A 1107 0.45 63.62 33.08
N VAL A 1108 0.67 64.20 34.27
CA VAL A 1108 0.01 63.83 35.54
C VAL A 1108 -0.56 65.07 36.24
N ASP A 1109 -1.80 64.99 36.75
CA ASP A 1109 -2.40 66.04 37.57
C ASP A 1109 -2.11 65.78 39.07
N VAL A 1110 -1.40 66.70 39.72
CA VAL A 1110 -1.12 66.64 41.16
C VAL A 1110 -1.97 67.67 41.90
N ARG A 1111 -2.76 67.21 42.87
CA ARG A 1111 -3.61 68.06 43.71
C ARG A 1111 -2.95 68.37 45.05
N PHE A 1112 -2.50 69.61 45.22
CA PHE A 1112 -1.97 70.13 46.47
C PHE A 1112 -3.08 70.57 47.42
N ILE A 1113 -3.01 70.13 48.69
CA ILE A 1113 -3.94 70.49 49.77
C ILE A 1113 -3.20 71.05 50.99
N GLU A 1114 -3.87 71.94 51.73
CA GLU A 1114 -3.45 72.42 53.05
C GLU A 1114 -4.01 71.50 54.14
N ASP A 1115 -3.21 71.20 55.16
CA ASP A 1115 -3.59 70.43 56.35
C ASP A 1115 -2.98 71.09 57.60
N ASP A 1116 -3.83 71.80 58.34
CA ASP A 1116 -3.44 72.68 59.46
C ASP A 1116 -3.70 72.05 60.86
N GLU A 1117 -4.34 70.88 60.94
CA GLU A 1117 -4.82 70.29 62.21
C GLU A 1117 -4.14 68.95 62.56
N GLY A 1118 -2.96 69.01 63.18
CA GLY A 1118 -2.22 67.79 63.53
C GLY A 1118 -2.89 66.85 64.55
N PRO A 1119 -2.39 65.60 64.66
CA PRO A 1119 -3.15 64.47 65.19
C PRO A 1119 -3.46 64.56 66.68
N THR A 1120 -4.57 63.92 67.06
CA THR A 1120 -4.97 63.78 68.46
C THR A 1120 -4.82 62.33 68.93
N ILE A 1121 -4.48 62.13 70.20
CA ILE A 1121 -4.26 60.80 70.80
C ILE A 1121 -4.87 60.75 72.21
N ASP A 1122 -5.34 59.57 72.65
CA ASP A 1122 -5.87 59.34 73.99
C ASP A 1122 -4.79 58.88 74.99
N SER A 1123 -5.05 59.04 76.28
CA SER A 1123 -4.20 58.56 77.38
C SER A 1123 -4.84 57.37 78.12
N PRO A 1124 -4.64 56.12 77.65
CA PRO A 1124 -5.04 54.92 78.37
C PRO A 1124 -4.30 54.78 79.73
N PRO A 1125 -4.91 54.10 80.73
CA PRO A 1125 -4.33 53.99 82.07
C PRO A 1125 -3.18 52.97 82.17
N ASP A 1126 -2.26 53.22 83.11
CA ASP A 1126 -1.19 52.28 83.51
C ASP A 1126 -1.71 50.86 83.83
N LEU A 1127 -0.96 49.84 83.40
CA LEU A 1127 -1.32 48.42 83.49
C LEU A 1127 -0.50 47.68 84.56
N MET A 1128 -1.09 46.65 85.19
CA MET A 1128 -0.38 45.77 86.12
C MET A 1128 -0.85 44.32 86.01
N TYR A 1129 0.08 43.38 85.81
CA TYR A 1129 -0.21 41.96 85.63
C TYR A 1129 0.91 41.04 86.20
N VAL A 1130 0.77 39.72 86.08
CA VAL A 1130 1.76 38.73 86.55
C VAL A 1130 2.51 38.14 85.35
N VAL A 1131 3.84 38.07 85.39
CA VAL A 1131 4.73 37.48 84.36
C VAL A 1131 4.21 36.11 83.93
N ASP A 1132 4.40 35.77 82.66
CA ASP A 1132 3.80 34.60 81.99
C ASP A 1132 2.26 34.57 81.89
N THR A 1133 1.51 35.53 82.44
CA THR A 1133 0.09 35.70 82.03
C THR A 1133 0.00 36.37 80.66
N THR A 1134 -0.94 35.91 79.85
CA THR A 1134 -1.15 36.39 78.48
C THR A 1134 -2.49 37.12 78.32
N GLY A 1135 -2.58 38.00 77.32
CA GLY A 1135 -3.75 38.85 77.04
C GLY A 1135 -3.62 40.30 77.54
N ASN A 1136 -2.43 40.75 77.93
CA ASN A 1136 -2.17 42.09 78.43
C ASN A 1136 -1.73 43.01 77.27
N SER A 1137 -2.50 44.06 76.99
CA SER A 1137 -2.18 45.02 75.93
C SER A 1137 -2.49 46.45 76.33
N ILE A 1138 -1.77 47.38 75.71
CA ILE A 1138 -2.11 48.81 75.68
C ILE A 1138 -2.86 49.07 74.36
N VAL A 1139 -3.92 49.87 74.42
CA VAL A 1139 -4.73 50.25 73.25
C VAL A 1139 -4.90 51.76 73.22
N TRP A 1140 -4.29 52.40 72.23
CA TRP A 1140 -4.47 53.81 71.90
C TRP A 1140 -5.46 53.99 70.74
N SER A 1141 -5.99 55.20 70.63
CA SER A 1141 -7.12 55.56 69.77
C SER A 1141 -6.88 56.95 69.16
N PRO A 1142 -5.82 57.11 68.33
CA PRO A 1142 -5.56 58.37 67.66
C PRO A 1142 -6.66 58.73 66.64
N SER A 1143 -6.76 60.02 66.30
CA SER A 1143 -7.67 60.52 65.26
C SER A 1143 -7.13 61.79 64.60
N ASP A 1144 -7.29 61.84 63.27
CA ASP A 1144 -6.78 62.85 62.33
C ASP A 1144 -7.58 62.75 61.02
N GLU A 1145 -7.57 63.77 60.14
CA GLU A 1145 -8.22 63.74 58.83
C GLU A 1145 -7.33 63.12 57.73
N TYR A 1146 -6.00 63.28 57.84
CA TYR A 1146 -4.99 62.78 56.90
C TYR A 1146 -3.91 61.91 57.61
N PRO A 1147 -4.30 60.78 58.23
CA PRO A 1147 -3.39 59.95 59.03
C PRO A 1147 -2.30 59.26 58.19
N ASP A 1148 -1.03 59.38 58.62
CA ASP A 1148 0.11 58.68 58.01
C ASP A 1148 0.64 57.54 58.91
N TYR A 1149 1.82 57.68 59.53
CA TYR A 1149 2.49 56.61 60.28
C TYR A 1149 2.58 56.83 61.79
N TYR A 1150 2.96 55.77 62.50
CA TYR A 1150 3.12 55.78 63.95
C TYR A 1150 4.40 55.06 64.36
N VAL A 1151 4.91 55.42 65.54
CA VAL A 1151 6.12 54.87 66.15
C VAL A 1151 5.85 54.61 67.63
N ILE A 1152 6.12 53.39 68.09
CA ILE A 1152 6.07 53.00 69.51
C ILE A 1152 7.49 52.78 70.01
N SER A 1153 7.81 53.39 71.14
CA SER A 1153 9.06 53.18 71.88
C SER A 1153 8.82 52.58 73.27
N SER A 1154 9.82 51.87 73.79
CA SER A 1154 9.90 51.37 75.16
C SER A 1154 11.17 51.94 75.79
N ASN A 1155 11.02 52.69 76.89
CA ASN A 1155 12.12 53.40 77.56
C ASN A 1155 13.03 54.16 76.55
N GLU A 1156 12.44 55.03 75.74
CA GLU A 1156 13.11 55.85 74.70
C GLU A 1156 13.74 55.08 73.52
N THR A 1157 13.57 53.75 73.43
CA THR A 1157 14.04 52.93 72.30
C THR A 1157 12.86 52.49 71.44
N GLU A 1158 12.90 52.73 70.12
CA GLU A 1158 11.86 52.28 69.20
C GLU A 1158 11.72 50.74 69.20
N ILE A 1159 10.47 50.26 69.19
CA ILE A 1159 10.13 48.83 69.16
C ILE A 1159 9.13 48.43 68.07
N LYS A 1160 8.41 49.39 67.46
CA LYS A 1160 7.44 49.14 66.40
C LYS A 1160 7.07 50.41 65.64
N GLN A 1161 6.94 50.34 64.32
CA GLN A 1161 6.34 51.40 63.50
C GLN A 1161 5.33 50.83 62.49
N GLY A 1162 4.55 51.70 61.83
CA GLY A 1162 3.69 51.36 60.68
C GLY A 1162 2.71 52.48 60.31
N ASN A 1163 1.97 52.36 59.21
CA ASN A 1163 0.85 53.27 58.92
C ASN A 1163 -0.32 53.00 59.88
N TRP A 1164 -1.02 54.05 60.35
CA TRP A 1164 -2.16 53.89 61.28
C TRP A 1164 -3.54 54.15 60.65
N GLY A 1165 -3.62 54.87 59.53
CA GLY A 1165 -4.83 54.99 58.70
C GLY A 1165 -6.12 55.30 59.47
N GLY A 1166 -6.08 56.16 60.50
CA GLY A 1166 -7.25 56.54 61.30
C GLY A 1166 -7.74 55.50 62.30
N SER A 1167 -6.99 54.40 62.51
CA SER A 1167 -7.40 53.24 63.31
C SER A 1167 -6.72 53.15 64.68
N ARG A 1168 -7.32 52.38 65.60
CA ARG A 1168 -6.78 52.15 66.95
C ARG A 1168 -5.48 51.33 66.91
N ILE A 1169 -4.48 51.76 67.67
CA ILE A 1169 -3.16 51.12 67.73
C ILE A 1169 -3.07 50.27 69.01
N THR A 1170 -2.78 48.98 68.86
CA THR A 1170 -2.65 48.04 69.98
C THR A 1170 -1.23 47.49 70.09
N LEU A 1171 -0.67 47.53 71.31
CA LEU A 1171 0.60 46.93 71.67
C LEU A 1171 0.37 45.76 72.65
N ASN A 1172 0.78 44.55 72.29
CA ASN A 1172 0.87 43.46 73.25
C ASN A 1172 2.08 43.71 74.17
N VAL A 1173 1.87 43.64 75.48
CA VAL A 1173 2.91 43.82 76.51
C VAL A 1173 3.15 42.55 77.33
N ASP A 1174 2.56 41.40 76.96
CA ASP A 1174 2.87 40.09 77.52
C ASP A 1174 4.36 39.75 77.45
N GLY A 1175 4.84 38.92 78.38
CA GLY A 1175 6.20 38.38 78.35
C GLY A 1175 7.32 39.33 78.81
N LEU A 1176 7.00 40.57 79.22
CA LEU A 1176 7.97 41.46 79.88
C LEU A 1176 8.45 40.90 81.22
N ASP A 1177 9.73 41.13 81.55
CA ASP A 1177 10.33 40.76 82.83
C ASP A 1177 9.67 41.46 84.03
N VAL A 1178 9.77 40.85 85.21
CA VAL A 1178 9.28 41.38 86.49
C VAL A 1178 9.91 42.75 86.80
N GLY A 1179 9.11 43.81 86.72
CA GLY A 1179 9.54 45.20 86.83
C GLY A 1179 8.46 46.18 86.37
N THR A 1180 8.81 47.45 86.21
CA THR A 1180 7.94 48.47 85.58
C THR A 1180 8.60 48.97 84.30
N HIS A 1181 7.85 48.98 83.20
CA HIS A 1181 8.29 49.35 81.85
C HIS A 1181 7.43 50.51 81.33
N SER A 1182 8.03 51.51 80.67
CA SER A 1182 7.29 52.66 80.11
C SER A 1182 7.26 52.56 78.59
N PHE A 1183 6.07 52.63 78.00
CA PHE A 1183 5.85 52.64 76.55
C PHE A 1183 5.29 53.99 76.11
N THR A 1184 5.79 54.52 74.99
CA THR A 1184 5.34 55.78 74.40
C THR A 1184 4.97 55.55 72.94
N LEU A 1185 3.75 55.94 72.55
CA LEU A 1185 3.30 55.98 71.16
C LEU A 1185 3.38 57.42 70.65
N THR A 1186 3.90 57.60 69.44
CA THR A 1186 3.81 58.82 68.63
C THR A 1186 3.08 58.50 67.33
N VAL A 1187 2.18 59.37 66.88
CA VAL A 1187 1.48 59.30 65.59
C VAL A 1187 1.79 60.54 64.76
N TYR A 1188 1.81 60.38 63.43
CA TYR A 1188 2.07 61.41 62.42
C TYR A 1188 0.90 61.49 61.41
N ASP A 1189 0.64 62.69 60.90
CA ASP A 1189 -0.25 62.95 59.75
C ASP A 1189 0.54 63.12 58.45
N GLY A 1190 -0.18 63.29 57.32
CA GLY A 1190 0.39 63.50 55.98
C GLY A 1190 1.08 64.84 55.76
N SER A 1191 0.88 65.82 56.64
CA SER A 1191 1.66 67.08 56.71
C SER A 1191 2.92 66.96 57.58
N GLY A 1192 3.11 65.83 58.25
CA GLY A 1192 4.25 65.54 59.13
C GLY A 1192 4.12 66.08 60.55
N GLN A 1193 2.96 66.62 60.98
CA GLN A 1193 2.76 66.98 62.39
C GLN A 1193 2.55 65.72 63.23
N SER A 1194 2.70 65.81 64.56
CA SER A 1194 2.68 64.63 65.43
C SER A 1194 2.19 64.86 66.85
N ALA A 1195 1.71 63.78 67.47
CA ALA A 1195 1.27 63.74 68.86
C ALA A 1195 1.67 62.42 69.55
N SER A 1196 1.89 62.47 70.87
CA SER A 1196 2.38 61.34 71.66
C SER A 1196 1.70 61.15 73.01
N ASP A 1197 1.62 59.89 73.48
CA ASP A 1197 1.14 59.49 74.81
C ASP A 1197 2.04 58.41 75.44
N SER A 1198 2.06 58.27 76.77
CA SER A 1198 2.90 57.28 77.48
C SER A 1198 2.19 56.53 78.61
N VAL A 1199 2.41 55.21 78.69
CA VAL A 1199 1.78 54.29 79.64
C VAL A 1199 2.82 53.41 80.35
N ASN A 1200 2.70 53.26 81.66
CA ASN A 1200 3.54 52.35 82.46
C ASN A 1200 2.88 50.98 82.64
N VAL A 1201 3.69 49.92 82.58
CA VAL A 1201 3.27 48.52 82.72
C VAL A 1201 4.08 47.85 83.82
N THR A 1202 3.43 47.34 84.87
CA THR A 1202 4.11 46.70 86.01
C THR A 1202 3.84 45.19 86.09
N VAL A 1203 4.89 44.39 86.19
CA VAL A 1203 4.85 42.92 86.10
C VAL A 1203 5.31 42.25 87.40
N LEU A 1204 4.59 41.23 87.87
CA LEU A 1204 4.79 40.50 89.14
C LEU A 1204 5.18 39.01 88.90
N PRO A 1205 5.89 38.28 89.79
CA PRO A 1205 6.37 36.90 89.50
C PRO A 1205 5.35 35.75 89.64
N THR A 1206 5.50 34.67 88.84
CA THR A 1206 4.64 33.46 88.72
C THR A 1206 4.96 32.27 89.65
N GLN A 1207 4.02 31.32 89.75
CA GLN A 1207 4.20 29.97 90.33
C GLN A 1207 4.01 28.86 89.26
N PRO A 1208 4.62 27.66 89.40
CA PRO A 1208 4.94 26.78 88.25
C PRO A 1208 3.98 25.59 88.00
N THR A 1209 3.79 25.16 86.72
CA THR A 1209 3.91 23.74 86.21
C THR A 1209 3.43 23.45 84.74
N THR A 1210 4.37 23.08 83.83
CA THR A 1210 4.39 21.96 82.79
C THR A 1210 3.36 21.77 81.61
N PRO A 1211 3.71 21.06 80.48
CA PRO A 1211 3.37 21.47 79.09
C PRO A 1211 2.74 20.40 78.10
N GLU A 1212 2.91 20.60 76.77
CA GLU A 1212 2.07 20.28 75.56
C GLU A 1212 2.49 19.06 74.65
N GLN A 1213 1.66 18.62 73.66
CA GLN A 1213 1.88 17.57 72.60
C GLN A 1213 0.94 17.71 71.33
N PRO A 1214 1.13 17.00 70.16
CA PRO A 1214 0.95 17.55 68.77
C PRO A 1214 -0.14 16.94 67.78
N LEU A 1215 0.09 17.08 66.45
CA LEU A 1215 -0.81 17.19 65.26
C LEU A 1215 -1.28 15.89 64.50
N ASP A 1216 -2.25 16.02 63.57
CA ASP A 1216 -3.07 14.95 62.90
C ASP A 1216 -2.80 14.70 61.38
N TYR A 1217 -3.21 13.52 60.87
CA TYR A 1217 -2.82 12.87 59.60
C TYR A 1217 -3.80 13.00 58.41
N LEU A 1218 -4.97 13.63 58.57
CA LEU A 1218 -6.09 13.51 57.62
C LEU A 1218 -5.82 14.03 56.20
N THR A 1219 -4.90 14.99 56.03
CA THR A 1219 -4.68 15.71 54.76
C THR A 1219 -4.07 14.85 53.64
N VAL A 1220 -3.40 13.75 53.98
CA VAL A 1220 -2.67 12.91 52.98
C VAL A 1220 -3.61 12.03 52.14
N LEU A 1221 -4.81 11.70 52.65
CA LEU A 1221 -5.68 10.70 52.02
C LEU A 1221 -6.45 11.22 50.78
N LEU A 1222 -6.63 12.54 50.65
CA LEU A 1222 -7.55 13.14 49.68
C LEU A 1222 -7.00 13.22 48.24
N ILE A 1223 -5.67 13.24 48.06
CA ILE A 1223 -5.04 13.45 46.76
C ILE A 1223 -5.11 12.20 45.86
N GLY A 1224 -5.11 10.99 46.45
CA GLY A 1224 -5.08 9.74 45.70
C GLY A 1224 -6.37 9.39 44.93
N ALA A 1225 -7.52 9.96 45.31
CA ALA A 1225 -8.81 9.59 44.74
C ALA A 1225 -9.11 10.21 43.36
N ALA A 1226 -8.49 11.35 43.04
CA ALA A 1226 -8.81 12.11 41.82
C ALA A 1226 -8.24 11.48 40.53
N ILE A 1227 -7.09 10.81 40.61
CA ILE A 1227 -6.36 10.32 39.43
C ILE A 1227 -7.01 9.06 38.82
N GLY A 1228 -7.67 8.23 39.65
CA GLY A 1228 -8.28 6.97 39.18
C GLY A 1228 -9.55 7.13 38.33
N GLY A 1229 -10.24 8.27 38.43
CA GLY A 1229 -11.52 8.48 37.74
C GLY A 1229 -11.38 8.70 36.23
N THR A 1230 -10.35 9.45 35.80
CA THR A 1230 -10.20 9.91 34.41
C THR A 1230 -9.88 8.78 33.44
N VAL A 1231 -9.15 7.76 33.88
CA VAL A 1231 -8.71 6.61 33.05
C VAL A 1231 -9.90 5.74 32.61
N LEU A 1232 -10.92 5.59 33.46
CA LEU A 1232 -12.09 4.75 33.16
C LEU A 1232 -13.03 5.36 32.11
N VAL A 1233 -13.06 6.68 31.98
CA VAL A 1233 -13.93 7.38 31.02
C VAL A 1233 -13.41 7.23 29.59
N ILE A 1234 -12.09 7.34 29.39
CA ILE A 1234 -11.45 7.22 28.06
C ILE A 1234 -11.61 5.79 27.50
N ALA A 1235 -11.48 4.77 28.35
CA ALA A 1235 -11.70 3.38 27.95
C ALA A 1235 -13.15 3.10 27.49
N GLY A 1236 -14.14 3.72 28.12
CA GLY A 1236 -15.55 3.58 27.75
C GLY A 1236 -15.90 4.21 26.39
N VAL A 1237 -15.29 5.35 26.06
CA VAL A 1237 -15.53 6.05 24.78
C VAL A 1237 -14.95 5.30 23.58
N LEU A 1238 -13.78 4.65 23.74
CA LEU A 1238 -13.17 3.84 22.69
C LEU A 1238 -13.93 2.53 22.43
N TYR A 1239 -14.55 1.93 23.45
CA TYR A 1239 -15.38 0.74 23.29
C TYR A 1239 -16.67 1.03 22.50
N TYR A 1240 -17.31 2.18 22.75
CA TYR A 1240 -18.59 2.53 22.12
C TYR A 1240 -18.50 2.95 20.63
N ARG A 1241 -17.29 3.24 20.11
CA ARG A 1241 -17.07 3.60 18.70
C ARG A 1241 -16.85 2.41 17.75
N ARG A 1242 -16.81 1.17 18.24
CA ARG A 1242 -16.44 -0.02 17.44
C ARG A 1242 -17.60 -0.99 17.15
N GLU A 1243 -18.84 -0.59 17.44
CA GLU A 1243 -20.06 -1.40 17.24
C GLU A 1243 -21.08 -0.75 16.29
N LYS A 1244 -20.64 0.26 15.50
CA LYS A 1244 -21.40 0.90 14.42
C LYS A 1244 -20.49 1.39 13.28
N GLN A 1245 -19.91 0.44 12.58
CA GLN A 1245 -19.67 0.48 11.14
C GLN A 1245 -20.11 -0.89 10.62
#